data_AF-A0A835CPS5-F1
#
_entry.id   AF-A0A835CPS5-F1
#
_cell.length_a   1.000
_cell.length_b   1.000
_cell.length_c   1.000
_cell.angle_alpha   90.00
_cell.angle_beta   90.00
_cell.angle_gamma   90.00
#
_symmetry.space_group_name_H-M   'P 1'
#
loop_
_entity.id
_entity.type
_entity.pdbx_description
1 polymer ?
#
loop_
_entity_poly.entity_id
_entity_poly.type
_entity_poly.pdbx_seq_one_letter_code
_entity_poly.pdbx_strand_id
1 'polypeptide(L)'
;MNYLNETGTGEPEQDANSALIELDKGLRSKNTGERCEAIVRFPRLFEKYPFPILINSALLKLADVFRLGSNFLRVWVLRVCQQSEKHLDKILNVEEFVRRIYSVIHSNDPVARALTLRTLGSAAGIIPERQQVHHSIRKSLDSHDSVEVEAAIYAARMFASQSKLFAVSMCSKISDMIRGQATPASMKLKLIPILQYMHHDTSTASMVNELCMELLASYPAVEFVRVTLCAMSTLASSTLIDLPDQVLLLLKYFHDDPRLSIKRYSLKLLFDLAKRGAHLWPTGALDNLIDCTTKLKNDESNNKTDLLSRTLDVIEVLSRNAVTCDANMDENSKLITLCIDACYSHDPIVSVKSVKILTRIACYCYEENLPINNIQIIISCLESLIVLLAVDDKYLYHLKMCLSSIVKLCKVHNHSAIFVDVIGTTLMNCNTLHTDNNDKEKNISRVLCEALGAIGSIGDNVLLPLLPDILDKLKQNVSNDTKVMLCILLFQMIAGGYEWNDDCRRAIDNVCFKIDGWSKYRIGRGAARYGHHFIATKIFKELKETVASEQLHFWLSGLELLTNAECYLTDDINKTKYIDNKINIIEKLNYSISNYSSALASFKAASTPLKNLQFTCDYVNLRCEFLQSLLQLINSCKSLCTSPPPAIAMSIVLSTKDDYQKYGRVTYQLRKSIQDFNTCAMNYQKLYQSSFDADQGTLDNIRALQEICLLINNSIERVCIDINNSTSIYKNNDNINFYFGDTIEMRQLAKCCVEVKKLSPKWQLNDNEETISHSRIESLISQVVLIAGGKVRFPIPRYFFQSLQTTIVKLSVSPQPRVPGEPVFVPQGSQLALKIEGVLRHGDKGSLFRSVAAVSISITTSPSSSKNNSHNNINNNEIIGNEIQQTVVPHRDFFACEFLLSLGSSGGNRCLGSITNTTISGGGTYQVTANANIVDKDGNVWKCGPKSTLQVKVHEEPTKRKIT
;
A
#
# COMPACT_ATOMS: atom_id res chain seq x y z
N MET A 1 -14.37 -10.81 -3.90
CA MET A 1 -14.95 -9.49 -4.22
C MET A 1 -16.02 -9.19 -3.18
N ASN A 2 -15.67 -8.99 -1.91
CA ASN A 2 -16.67 -8.62 -0.89
C ASN A 2 -16.95 -7.11 -0.83
N TYR A 3 -16.39 -6.33 -1.77
CA TYR A 3 -16.64 -4.90 -1.91
C TYR A 3 -17.94 -4.54 -2.66
N LEU A 4 -18.71 -5.53 -3.14
CA LEU A 4 -19.95 -5.24 -3.89
C LEU A 4 -21.06 -4.64 -3.00
N ASN A 5 -20.99 -4.78 -1.66
CA ASN A 5 -22.12 -4.44 -0.78
C ASN A 5 -21.83 -3.40 0.33
N GLU A 6 -20.59 -2.94 0.56
CA GLU A 6 -20.27 -2.07 1.71
C GLU A 6 -20.02 -0.58 1.40
N THR A 7 -19.96 -0.18 0.12
CA THR A 7 -20.17 1.24 -0.20
C THR A 7 -21.67 1.50 -0.14
N GLY A 8 -22.09 2.17 0.93
CA GLY A 8 -23.48 2.41 1.32
C GLY A 8 -24.49 2.47 0.17
N THR A 9 -25.59 1.74 0.38
CA THR A 9 -26.90 1.95 -0.25
C THR A 9 -27.05 3.39 -0.75
N GLY A 10 -27.39 3.54 -2.03
CA GLY A 10 -27.43 4.79 -2.79
C GLY A 10 -28.33 5.90 -2.21
N GLU A 11 -27.93 6.45 -1.08
CA GLU A 11 -28.33 7.79 -0.68
C GLU A 11 -27.69 8.75 -1.68
N PRO A 12 -28.46 9.66 -2.31
CA PRO A 12 -27.87 10.76 -3.08
C PRO A 12 -26.83 11.47 -2.19
N GLU A 13 -25.71 11.92 -2.76
CA GLU A 13 -24.69 12.68 -2.02
C GLU A 13 -25.33 13.95 -1.42
N GLN A 14 -25.92 13.82 -0.23
CA GLN A 14 -26.48 14.93 0.52
C GLN A 14 -25.34 15.90 0.81
N ASP A 15 -25.48 17.15 0.40
CA ASP A 15 -24.46 18.17 0.65
C ASP A 15 -24.15 18.26 2.16
N ALA A 16 -22.88 18.51 2.49
CA ALA A 16 -22.40 18.54 3.87
C ALA A 16 -23.15 19.58 4.72
N ASN A 17 -23.50 20.73 4.12
CA ASN A 17 -24.28 21.76 4.80
C ASN A 17 -25.71 21.30 5.08
N SER A 18 -26.36 20.67 4.11
CA SER A 18 -27.71 20.12 4.27
C SER A 18 -27.77 19.08 5.39
N ALA A 19 -26.78 18.19 5.45
CA ALA A 19 -26.67 17.18 6.52
C ALA A 19 -26.47 17.82 7.90
N LEU A 20 -25.64 18.88 8.00
CA LEU A 20 -25.45 19.60 9.26
C LEU A 20 -26.70 20.39 9.69
N ILE A 21 -27.45 20.97 8.75
CA ILE A 21 -28.70 21.68 9.01
C ILE A 21 -29.76 20.71 9.57
N GLU A 22 -29.87 19.51 9.00
CA GLU A 22 -30.79 18.48 9.48
C GLU A 22 -30.47 18.07 10.92
N LEU A 23 -29.19 17.81 11.23
CA LEU A 23 -28.77 17.48 12.60
C LEU A 23 -29.00 18.64 13.57
N ASP A 24 -28.75 19.88 13.15
CA ASP A 24 -29.04 21.07 13.98
C ASP A 24 -30.55 21.19 14.29
N LYS A 25 -31.42 20.88 13.32
CA LYS A 25 -32.87 20.81 13.57
C LYS A 25 -33.20 19.77 14.65
N GLY A 26 -32.58 18.60 14.59
CA GLY A 26 -32.72 17.56 15.61
C GLY A 26 -32.20 17.99 17.00
N LEU A 27 -31.07 18.71 17.06
CA LEU A 27 -30.52 19.24 18.32
C LEU A 27 -31.45 20.26 19.00
N ARG A 28 -32.26 20.98 18.21
CA ARG A 28 -33.25 21.98 18.67
C ARG A 28 -34.64 21.38 18.99
N SER A 29 -34.84 20.08 18.78
CA SER A 29 -36.10 19.42 19.12
C SER A 29 -36.41 19.55 20.62
N LYS A 30 -37.71 19.57 20.96
CA LYS A 30 -38.16 19.48 22.36
C LYS A 30 -38.03 18.05 22.90
N ASN A 31 -37.98 17.05 22.03
CA ASN A 31 -37.89 15.65 22.39
C ASN A 31 -36.43 15.25 22.68
N THR A 32 -36.14 14.82 23.91
CA THR A 32 -34.80 14.36 24.32
C THR A 32 -34.30 13.19 23.47
N GLY A 33 -35.19 12.31 22.99
CA GLY A 33 -34.84 11.19 22.11
C GLY A 33 -34.26 11.66 20.77
N GLU A 34 -34.93 12.60 20.10
CA GLU A 34 -34.47 13.18 18.83
C GLU A 34 -33.16 13.96 18.99
N ARG A 35 -32.99 14.68 20.11
CA ARG A 35 -31.72 15.36 20.42
C ARG A 35 -30.58 14.36 20.58
N CYS A 36 -30.83 13.26 21.28
CA CYS A 36 -29.86 12.19 21.47
C CYS A 36 -29.49 11.51 20.14
N GLU A 37 -30.50 11.18 19.33
CA GLU A 37 -30.32 10.60 18.00
C GLU A 37 -29.49 11.52 17.10
N ALA A 38 -29.75 12.82 17.12
CA ALA A 38 -28.95 13.79 16.38
C ALA A 38 -27.48 13.80 16.86
N ILE A 39 -27.22 13.77 18.17
CA ILE A 39 -25.85 13.75 18.72
C ILE A 39 -25.07 12.53 18.24
N VAL A 40 -25.64 11.32 18.31
CA VAL A 40 -24.93 10.08 17.96
C VAL A 40 -24.64 9.93 16.45
N ARG A 41 -25.27 10.74 15.60
CA ARG A 41 -25.02 10.78 14.15
C ARG A 41 -23.82 11.66 13.76
N PHE A 42 -23.33 12.55 14.64
CA PHE A 42 -22.19 13.43 14.34
C PHE A 42 -20.87 12.69 14.00
N PRO A 43 -20.49 11.58 14.66
CA PRO A 43 -19.30 10.83 14.27
C PRO A 43 -19.33 10.40 12.79
N ARG A 44 -20.47 9.91 12.31
CA ARG A 44 -20.66 9.54 10.89
C ARG A 44 -20.59 10.75 9.97
N LEU A 45 -21.08 11.91 10.40
CA LEU A 45 -20.93 13.17 9.67
C LEU A 45 -19.44 13.56 9.52
N PHE A 46 -18.66 13.47 10.60
CA PHE A 46 -17.24 13.82 10.58
C PHE A 46 -16.42 12.88 9.69
N GLU A 47 -16.72 11.58 9.70
CA GLU A 47 -16.08 10.62 8.82
C GLU A 47 -16.45 10.86 7.34
N LYS A 48 -17.72 11.20 7.08
CA LYS A 48 -18.19 11.49 5.72
C LYS A 48 -17.69 12.83 5.18
N TYR A 49 -17.52 13.85 6.03
CA TYR A 49 -17.13 15.21 5.66
C TYR A 49 -16.10 15.81 6.63
N PRO A 50 -14.82 15.40 6.56
CA PRO A 50 -13.82 15.78 7.55
C PRO A 50 -13.19 17.17 7.28
N PHE A 51 -14.02 18.15 6.90
CA PHE A 51 -13.62 19.53 6.61
C PHE A 51 -13.57 20.37 7.90
N PRO A 52 -12.51 21.16 8.15
CA PRO A 52 -12.37 21.94 9.38
C PRO A 52 -13.53 22.89 9.67
N ILE A 53 -14.07 23.57 8.65
CA ILE A 53 -15.19 24.51 8.81
C ILE A 53 -16.44 23.78 9.33
N LEU A 54 -16.75 22.62 8.75
CA LEU A 54 -17.90 21.80 9.14
C LEU A 54 -17.72 21.25 10.56
N ILE A 55 -16.55 20.67 10.83
CA ILE A 55 -16.20 20.09 12.14
C ILE A 55 -16.27 21.17 13.23
N ASN A 56 -15.68 22.33 12.97
CA ASN A 56 -15.73 23.48 13.88
C ASN A 56 -17.18 23.89 14.20
N SER A 57 -18.01 24.08 13.16
CA SER A 57 -19.43 24.45 13.34
C SER A 57 -20.20 23.40 14.15
N ALA A 58 -20.03 22.12 13.82
CA ALA A 58 -20.68 21.01 14.50
C ALA A 58 -20.25 20.88 15.98
N LEU A 59 -18.95 20.92 16.27
CA LEU A 59 -18.46 20.80 17.65
C LEU A 59 -18.84 22.01 18.51
N LEU A 60 -18.92 23.22 17.94
CA LEU A 60 -19.46 24.39 18.63
C LEU A 60 -20.94 24.21 19.00
N LYS A 61 -21.76 23.66 18.09
CA LYS A 61 -23.17 23.32 18.39
C LYS A 61 -23.29 22.23 19.47
N LEU A 62 -22.44 21.20 19.42
CA LEU A 62 -22.39 20.17 20.47
C LEU A 62 -21.96 20.76 21.83
N ALA A 63 -21.04 21.73 21.83
CA ALA A 63 -20.65 22.44 23.06
C ALA A 63 -21.79 23.28 23.63
N ASP A 64 -22.64 23.89 22.80
CA ASP A 64 -23.85 24.58 23.26
C ASP A 64 -24.85 23.60 23.91
N VAL A 65 -25.03 22.43 23.31
CA VAL A 65 -25.86 21.35 23.87
C VAL A 65 -25.28 20.84 25.19
N PHE A 66 -23.96 20.72 25.31
CA PHE A 66 -23.30 20.33 26.57
C PHE A 66 -23.51 21.38 27.66
N ARG A 67 -23.40 22.66 27.33
CA ARG A 67 -23.58 23.77 28.28
C ARG A 67 -24.99 23.77 28.87
N LEU A 68 -26.02 23.74 28.00
CA LEU A 68 -27.42 23.93 28.39
C LEU A 68 -28.18 22.62 28.67
N GLY A 69 -27.62 21.46 28.31
CA GLY A 69 -28.32 20.17 28.34
C GLY A 69 -28.42 19.53 29.73
N SER A 70 -29.08 18.37 29.78
CA SER A 70 -29.07 17.48 30.95
C SER A 70 -27.78 16.63 30.97
N ASN A 71 -27.49 15.99 32.10
CA ASN A 71 -26.34 15.08 32.20
C ASN A 71 -26.41 13.93 31.19
N PHE A 72 -27.63 13.48 30.85
CA PHE A 72 -27.84 12.48 29.80
C PHE A 72 -27.28 12.94 28.44
N LEU A 73 -27.59 14.16 28.00
CA LEU A 73 -27.06 14.70 26.75
C LEU A 73 -25.55 14.96 26.82
N ARG A 74 -25.04 15.40 27.97
CA ARG A 74 -23.59 15.60 28.20
C ARG A 74 -22.79 14.32 28.02
N VAL A 75 -23.31 13.17 28.49
CA VAL A 75 -22.67 11.86 28.27
C VAL A 75 -22.54 11.57 26.77
N TRP A 76 -23.56 11.82 25.97
CA TRP A 76 -23.50 11.55 24.54
C TRP A 76 -22.55 12.50 23.80
N VAL A 77 -22.51 13.78 24.17
CA VAL A 77 -21.49 14.71 23.62
C VAL A 77 -20.08 14.24 23.99
N LEU A 78 -19.86 13.79 25.23
CA LEU A 78 -18.59 13.18 25.64
C LEU A 78 -18.24 11.96 24.78
N ARG A 79 -19.20 11.07 24.51
CA ARG A 79 -18.98 9.90 23.65
C ARG A 79 -18.61 10.29 22.23
N VAL A 80 -19.24 11.32 21.66
CA VAL A 80 -18.87 11.86 20.35
C VAL A 80 -17.43 12.38 20.36
N CYS A 81 -17.02 13.14 21.39
CA CYS A 81 -15.64 13.62 21.52
C CYS A 81 -14.63 12.46 21.60
N GLN A 82 -14.95 11.40 22.35
CA GLN A 82 -14.11 10.20 22.47
C GLN A 82 -14.03 9.40 21.16
N GLN A 83 -15.14 9.23 20.46
CA GLN A 83 -15.18 8.47 19.20
C GLN A 83 -14.53 9.23 18.04
N SER A 84 -14.57 10.57 18.07
CA SER A 84 -14.08 11.45 17.01
C SER A 84 -12.77 12.17 17.36
N GLU A 85 -11.92 11.57 18.21
CA GLU A 85 -10.63 12.13 18.63
C GLU A 85 -9.74 12.56 17.43
N LYS A 86 -9.79 11.78 16.34
CA LYS A 86 -9.08 12.04 15.07
C LYS A 86 -9.50 13.32 14.35
N HIS A 87 -10.56 13.98 14.79
CA HIS A 87 -11.13 15.19 14.19
C HIS A 87 -11.06 16.42 15.09
N LEU A 88 -10.74 16.26 16.38
CA LEU A 88 -10.77 17.37 17.34
C LEU A 88 -9.71 18.45 17.05
N ASP A 89 -8.58 18.07 16.47
CA ASP A 89 -7.51 18.95 15.99
C ASP A 89 -7.95 19.90 14.87
N LYS A 90 -9.10 19.64 14.25
CA LYS A 90 -9.67 20.47 13.17
C LYS A 90 -10.60 21.57 13.66
N ILE A 91 -10.75 21.76 14.98
CA ILE A 91 -11.52 22.86 15.56
C ILE A 91 -10.75 24.16 15.37
N LEU A 92 -11.37 25.15 14.72
CA LEU A 92 -10.77 26.47 14.50
C LEU A 92 -10.94 27.36 15.74
N ASN A 93 -12.13 27.37 16.34
CA ASN A 93 -12.46 28.22 17.49
C ASN A 93 -12.36 27.44 18.81
N VAL A 94 -11.16 26.95 19.12
CA VAL A 94 -10.90 26.13 20.32
C VAL A 94 -11.32 26.85 21.61
N GLU A 95 -11.07 28.16 21.70
CA GLU A 95 -11.38 28.94 22.91
C GLU A 95 -12.87 28.92 23.26
N GLU A 96 -13.73 29.12 22.25
CA GLU A 96 -15.17 29.17 22.42
C GLU A 96 -15.75 27.80 22.73
N PHE A 97 -15.23 26.75 22.09
CA PHE A 97 -15.55 25.36 22.44
C PHE A 97 -15.24 25.08 23.91
N VAL A 98 -14.02 25.36 24.36
CA VAL A 98 -13.58 25.13 25.74
C VAL A 98 -14.40 25.94 26.72
N ARG A 99 -14.63 27.23 26.45
CA ARG A 99 -15.40 28.12 27.35
C ARG A 99 -16.81 27.57 27.61
N ARG A 100 -17.49 27.06 26.58
CA ARG A 100 -18.83 26.46 26.70
C ARG A 100 -18.81 25.20 27.55
N ILE A 101 -17.87 24.28 27.31
CA ILE A 101 -17.72 23.06 28.11
C ILE A 101 -17.35 23.39 29.56
N TYR A 102 -16.33 24.22 29.74
CA TYR A 102 -15.76 24.58 31.04
C TYR A 102 -16.77 25.29 31.95
N SER A 103 -17.70 26.07 31.41
CA SER A 103 -18.73 26.76 32.21
C SER A 103 -19.54 25.84 33.13
N VAL A 104 -19.64 24.54 32.81
CA VAL A 104 -20.36 23.53 33.62
C VAL A 104 -19.55 23.04 34.83
N ILE A 105 -18.23 23.29 34.88
CA ILE A 105 -17.36 22.84 35.98
C ILE A 105 -17.71 23.48 37.33
N HIS A 106 -18.37 24.62 37.32
CA HIS A 106 -18.81 25.36 38.51
C HIS A 106 -20.20 24.91 39.00
N SER A 107 -20.78 23.86 38.43
CA SER A 107 -22.05 23.28 38.87
C SER A 107 -21.93 22.65 40.27
N ASN A 108 -23.00 22.72 41.06
CA ASN A 108 -23.09 21.99 42.33
C ASN A 108 -23.30 20.48 42.16
N ASP A 109 -23.62 20.03 40.94
CA ASP A 109 -23.84 18.60 40.63
C ASP A 109 -22.49 17.90 40.34
N PRO A 110 -22.07 16.92 41.16
CA PRO A 110 -20.81 16.20 40.96
C PRO A 110 -20.78 15.39 39.66
N VAL A 111 -21.92 14.92 39.16
CA VAL A 111 -21.98 14.18 37.89
C VAL A 111 -21.75 15.14 36.72
N ALA A 112 -22.32 16.34 36.75
CA ALA A 112 -22.07 17.36 35.74
C ALA A 112 -20.59 17.78 35.71
N ARG A 113 -19.97 17.97 36.88
CA ARG A 113 -18.53 18.26 37.00
C ARG A 113 -17.67 17.11 36.48
N ALA A 114 -18.00 15.87 36.84
CA ALA A 114 -17.31 14.67 36.36
C ALA A 114 -17.37 14.54 34.83
N LEU A 115 -18.54 14.74 34.22
CA LEU A 115 -18.69 14.73 32.76
C LEU A 115 -17.88 15.84 32.10
N THR A 116 -17.82 17.02 32.73
CA THR A 116 -17.02 18.15 32.24
C THR A 116 -15.52 17.81 32.23
N LEU A 117 -15.00 17.26 33.33
CA LEU A 117 -13.60 16.81 33.43
C LEU A 117 -13.27 15.75 32.38
N ARG A 118 -14.16 14.77 32.17
CA ARG A 118 -13.96 13.74 31.13
C ARG A 118 -13.95 14.32 29.73
N THR A 119 -14.85 15.27 29.42
CA THR A 119 -14.89 15.92 28.10
C THR A 119 -13.63 16.76 27.86
N LEU A 120 -13.20 17.53 28.86
CA LEU A 120 -11.95 18.29 28.79
C LEU A 120 -10.73 17.36 28.65
N GLY A 121 -10.72 16.23 29.35
CA GLY A 121 -9.70 15.19 29.20
C GLY A 121 -9.66 14.59 27.79
N SER A 122 -10.82 14.33 27.17
CA SER A 122 -10.88 13.88 25.77
C SER A 122 -10.42 14.94 24.77
N ALA A 123 -10.45 16.22 25.14
CA ALA A 123 -9.91 17.34 24.36
C ALA A 123 -8.46 17.69 24.71
N ALA A 124 -7.77 16.94 25.58
CA ALA A 124 -6.42 17.28 26.07
C ALA A 124 -5.40 17.51 24.93
N GLY A 125 -5.54 16.79 23.81
CA GLY A 125 -4.66 16.95 22.64
C GLY A 125 -4.74 18.32 21.94
N ILE A 126 -5.84 19.08 22.12
CA ILE A 126 -6.00 20.43 21.52
C ILE A 126 -5.84 21.56 22.52
N ILE A 127 -5.89 21.26 23.83
CA ILE A 127 -5.78 22.25 24.90
C ILE A 127 -4.74 21.90 25.96
N PRO A 128 -3.54 21.39 25.59
CA PRO A 128 -2.61 20.81 26.55
C PRO A 128 -2.17 21.81 27.64
N GLU A 129 -2.11 23.12 27.32
CA GLU A 129 -1.53 24.16 28.20
C GLU A 129 -2.57 25.09 28.87
N ARG A 130 -3.86 24.71 28.91
CA ARG A 130 -4.89 25.54 29.56
C ARG A 130 -4.81 25.45 31.09
N GLN A 131 -4.12 26.42 31.71
CA GLN A 131 -3.91 26.49 33.16
C GLN A 131 -5.18 26.42 34.01
N GLN A 132 -6.29 27.04 33.57
CA GLN A 132 -7.57 26.97 34.30
C GLN A 132 -8.06 25.52 34.41
N VAL A 133 -7.95 24.75 33.33
CA VAL A 133 -8.32 23.33 33.31
C VAL A 133 -7.38 22.52 34.20
N HIS A 134 -6.07 22.80 34.14
CA HIS A 134 -5.09 22.16 35.01
C HIS A 134 -5.42 22.36 36.50
N HIS A 135 -5.73 23.60 36.89
CA HIS A 135 -6.11 23.94 38.25
C HIS A 135 -7.40 23.22 38.68
N SER A 136 -8.43 23.20 37.82
CA SER A 136 -9.66 22.46 38.09
C SER A 136 -9.43 20.97 38.28
N ILE A 137 -8.60 20.33 37.43
CA ILE A 137 -8.27 18.91 37.60
C ILE A 137 -7.58 18.68 38.94
N ARG A 138 -6.58 19.50 39.29
CA ARG A 138 -5.86 19.41 40.56
C ARG A 138 -6.79 19.56 41.76
N LYS A 139 -7.73 20.51 41.70
CA LYS A 139 -8.73 20.75 42.74
C LYS A 139 -9.73 19.60 42.87
N SER A 140 -10.22 19.08 41.75
CA SER A 140 -11.21 17.99 41.73
C SER A 140 -10.65 16.65 42.19
N LEU A 141 -9.32 16.46 42.20
CA LEU A 141 -8.68 15.29 42.84
C LEU A 141 -8.85 15.28 44.37
N ASP A 142 -9.06 16.44 44.99
CA ASP A 142 -9.32 16.60 46.44
C ASP A 142 -10.82 16.64 46.76
N SER A 143 -11.68 16.26 45.81
CA SER A 143 -13.13 16.24 46.03
C SER A 143 -13.55 15.11 46.98
N HIS A 144 -14.67 15.33 47.68
CA HIS A 144 -15.32 14.32 48.52
C HIS A 144 -16.18 13.35 47.68
N ASP A 145 -16.53 13.76 46.45
CA ASP A 145 -17.37 12.98 45.54
C ASP A 145 -16.53 12.00 44.71
N SER A 146 -16.71 10.69 44.95
CA SER A 146 -15.94 9.64 44.27
C SER A 146 -16.03 9.70 42.75
N VAL A 147 -17.21 9.98 42.20
CA VAL A 147 -17.44 10.08 40.74
C VAL A 147 -16.64 11.22 40.11
N GLU A 148 -16.49 12.33 40.83
CA GLU A 148 -15.71 13.48 40.37
C GLU A 148 -14.20 13.17 40.45
N VAL A 149 -13.74 12.57 41.54
CA VAL A 149 -12.33 12.17 41.69
C VAL A 149 -11.93 11.20 40.58
N GLU A 150 -12.78 10.21 40.27
CA GLU A 150 -12.51 9.28 39.16
C GLU A 150 -12.43 9.96 37.79
N ALA A 151 -13.28 10.96 37.55
CA ALA A 151 -13.23 11.77 36.35
C ALA A 151 -11.97 12.66 36.31
N ALA A 152 -11.54 13.20 37.45
CA ALA A 152 -10.31 13.96 37.59
C ALA A 152 -9.07 13.09 37.34
N ILE A 153 -9.05 11.85 37.82
CA ILE A 153 -7.99 10.86 37.52
C ILE A 153 -7.93 10.59 36.01
N TYR A 154 -9.07 10.38 35.36
CA TYR A 154 -9.11 10.23 33.89
C TYR A 154 -8.55 11.47 33.18
N ALA A 155 -9.01 12.67 33.55
CA ALA A 155 -8.54 13.91 32.94
C ALA A 155 -7.03 14.11 33.18
N ALA A 156 -6.55 13.90 34.41
CA ALA A 156 -5.14 13.99 34.75
C ALA A 156 -4.29 13.04 33.89
N ARG A 157 -4.76 11.82 33.67
CA ARG A 157 -4.11 10.86 32.76
C ARG A 157 -4.00 11.39 31.34
N MET A 158 -5.08 11.94 30.80
CA MET A 158 -5.12 12.45 29.43
C MET A 158 -4.28 13.72 29.24
N PHE A 159 -4.23 14.60 30.24
CA PHE A 159 -3.38 15.80 30.17
C PHE A 159 -1.91 15.48 30.39
N ALA A 160 -1.56 14.55 31.30
CA ALA A 160 -0.17 14.15 31.52
C ALA A 160 0.47 13.52 30.26
N SER A 161 -0.32 12.83 29.42
CA SER A 161 0.18 12.26 28.17
C SER A 161 0.51 13.30 27.09
N GLN A 162 0.03 14.54 27.22
CA GLN A 162 0.17 15.59 26.21
C GLN A 162 1.02 16.77 26.70
N SER A 163 0.85 17.20 27.96
CA SER A 163 1.48 18.39 28.51
C SER A 163 2.59 18.05 29.50
N LYS A 164 3.81 18.46 29.16
CA LYS A 164 4.98 18.37 30.04
C LYS A 164 4.80 19.17 31.33
N LEU A 165 4.35 20.43 31.23
CA LEU A 165 4.17 21.30 32.39
C LEU A 165 3.14 20.72 33.37
N PHE A 166 2.03 20.21 32.84
CA PHE A 166 1.03 19.54 33.65
C PHE A 166 1.60 18.29 34.33
N ALA A 167 2.26 17.40 33.59
CA ALA A 167 2.84 16.16 34.10
C ALA A 167 3.78 16.43 35.29
N VAL A 168 4.76 17.32 35.12
CA VAL A 168 5.73 17.69 36.17
C VAL A 168 5.02 18.24 37.40
N SER A 169 4.08 19.18 37.22
CA SER A 169 3.37 19.81 38.34
C SER A 169 2.44 18.86 39.10
N MET A 170 1.92 17.85 38.41
CA MET A 170 0.96 16.87 38.92
C MET A 170 1.66 15.66 39.56
N CYS A 171 2.91 15.37 39.19
CA CYS A 171 3.69 14.24 39.68
C CYS A 171 3.75 14.19 41.22
N SER A 172 4.08 15.32 41.86
CA SER A 172 4.10 15.43 43.33
C SER A 172 2.73 15.12 43.95
N LYS A 173 1.68 15.76 43.44
CA LYS A 173 0.30 15.56 43.92
C LYS A 173 -0.15 14.10 43.83
N ILE A 174 0.10 13.45 42.69
CA ILE A 174 -0.26 12.04 42.49
C ILE A 174 0.55 11.14 43.41
N SER A 175 1.84 11.43 43.59
CA SER A 175 2.72 10.70 44.51
C SER A 175 2.21 10.77 45.96
N ASP A 176 1.82 11.97 46.41
CA ASP A 176 1.26 12.19 47.75
C ASP A 176 -0.04 11.41 47.95
N MET A 177 -0.93 11.41 46.95
CA MET A 177 -2.19 10.64 47.01
C MET A 177 -1.94 9.13 47.05
N ILE A 178 -0.92 8.63 46.33
CA ILE A 178 -0.59 7.20 46.36
C ILE A 178 0.00 6.80 47.72
N ARG A 179 0.88 7.63 48.30
CA ARG A 179 1.46 7.40 49.64
C ARG A 179 0.42 7.56 50.76
N GLY A 180 -0.57 8.43 50.57
CA GLY A 180 -1.63 8.71 51.54
C GLY A 180 -2.38 7.45 51.98
N GLN A 181 -2.55 7.28 53.30
CA GLN A 181 -3.33 6.17 53.86
C GLN A 181 -4.84 6.36 53.68
N ALA A 182 -5.29 7.62 53.55
CA ALA A 182 -6.70 7.95 53.34
C ALA A 182 -7.22 7.53 51.95
N THR A 183 -6.33 7.30 50.98
CA THR A 183 -6.70 6.92 49.62
C THR A 183 -6.95 5.41 49.53
N PRO A 184 -8.17 4.96 49.17
CA PRO A 184 -8.49 3.54 49.07
C PRO A 184 -7.61 2.81 48.04
N ALA A 185 -7.36 1.52 48.26
CA ALA A 185 -6.53 0.70 47.37
C ALA A 185 -6.99 0.72 45.90
N SER A 186 -8.31 0.68 45.66
CA SER A 186 -8.92 0.75 44.32
C SER A 186 -8.60 2.07 43.59
N MET A 187 -8.47 3.17 44.33
CA MET A 187 -8.11 4.48 43.78
C MET A 187 -6.60 4.57 43.51
N LYS A 188 -5.75 4.03 44.40
CA LYS A 188 -4.30 3.93 44.17
C LYS A 188 -3.99 3.19 42.87
N LEU A 189 -4.68 2.07 42.61
CA LEU A 189 -4.55 1.32 41.36
C LEU A 189 -4.94 2.12 40.11
N LYS A 190 -5.84 3.10 40.23
CA LYS A 190 -6.21 4.02 39.13
C LYS A 190 -5.22 5.18 38.95
N LEU A 191 -4.52 5.58 40.02
CA LEU A 191 -3.54 6.67 40.02
C LEU A 191 -2.18 6.24 39.45
N ILE A 192 -1.69 5.03 39.79
CA ILE A 192 -0.37 4.52 39.35
C ILE A 192 -0.19 4.60 37.81
N PRO A 193 -1.17 4.24 36.95
CA PRO A 193 -1.02 4.37 35.51
C PRO A 193 -0.83 5.79 34.98
N ILE A 194 -1.06 6.85 35.77
CA ILE A 194 -0.75 8.22 35.37
C ILE A 194 0.78 8.43 35.31
N LEU A 195 1.52 7.74 36.18
CA LEU A 195 2.97 7.86 36.30
C LEU A 195 3.71 7.48 35.01
N GLN A 196 3.12 6.64 34.16
CA GLN A 196 3.72 6.25 32.88
C GLN A 196 3.95 7.42 31.90
N TYR A 197 3.29 8.56 32.13
CA TYR A 197 3.41 9.75 31.31
C TYR A 197 4.43 10.77 31.84
N MET A 198 5.15 10.44 32.92
CA MET A 198 6.19 11.29 33.51
C MET A 198 7.55 11.06 32.81
N HIS A 199 7.56 11.04 31.49
CA HIS A 199 8.75 10.77 30.66
C HIS A 199 9.32 12.03 29.98
N HIS A 200 8.79 13.21 30.31
CA HIS A 200 9.12 14.47 29.63
C HIS A 200 10.45 15.11 30.07
N ASP A 201 11.01 14.66 31.20
CA ASP A 201 12.32 15.05 31.72
C ASP A 201 12.89 13.94 32.62
N THR A 202 14.21 13.89 32.72
CA THR A 202 14.92 12.83 33.46
C THR A 202 14.70 12.91 34.97
N SER A 203 14.58 14.12 35.53
CA SER A 203 14.34 14.30 36.97
C SER A 203 12.99 13.73 37.41
N THR A 204 11.90 14.00 36.67
CA THR A 204 10.60 13.42 37.02
C THR A 204 10.54 11.92 36.77
N ALA A 205 11.14 11.42 35.70
CA ALA A 205 11.25 9.99 35.45
C ALA A 205 11.98 9.26 36.59
N SER A 206 13.10 9.81 37.07
CA SER A 206 13.86 9.27 38.21
C SER A 206 13.02 9.25 39.49
N MET A 207 12.35 10.36 39.81
CA MET A 207 11.45 10.46 40.97
C MET A 207 10.33 9.40 40.92
N VAL A 208 9.75 9.19 39.74
CA VAL A 208 8.71 8.18 39.53
C VAL A 208 9.26 6.77 39.66
N ASN A 209 10.46 6.49 39.16
CA ASN A 209 11.10 5.20 39.32
C ASN A 209 11.36 4.89 40.81
N GLU A 210 11.88 5.84 41.58
CA GLU A 210 12.06 5.70 43.03
C GLU A 210 10.73 5.41 43.75
N LEU A 211 9.68 6.17 43.44
CA LEU A 211 8.34 5.93 43.98
C LEU A 211 7.83 4.54 43.60
N CYS A 212 7.95 4.12 42.35
CA CYS A 212 7.48 2.81 41.92
C CYS A 212 8.25 1.67 42.61
N MET A 213 9.55 1.82 42.84
CA MET A 213 10.35 0.87 43.62
C MET A 213 9.91 0.81 45.08
N GLU A 214 9.59 1.95 45.70
CA GLU A 214 8.97 2.03 47.03
C GLU A 214 7.62 1.28 47.06
N LEU A 215 6.77 1.46 46.04
CA LEU A 215 5.48 0.80 45.92
C LEU A 215 5.60 -0.71 45.75
N LEU A 216 6.58 -1.18 44.97
CA LEU A 216 6.85 -2.60 44.80
C LEU A 216 7.30 -3.27 46.11
N ALA A 217 8.05 -2.55 46.95
CA ALA A 217 8.46 -3.03 48.27
C ALA A 217 7.32 -2.99 49.30
N SER A 218 6.47 -1.96 49.26
CA SER A 218 5.43 -1.72 50.28
C SER A 218 4.08 -2.39 49.99
N TYR A 219 3.73 -2.66 48.73
CA TYR A 219 2.45 -3.26 48.33
C TYR A 219 2.67 -4.59 47.60
N PRO A 220 2.82 -5.71 48.32
CA PRO A 220 3.10 -7.01 47.71
C PRO A 220 1.88 -7.59 46.98
N ALA A 221 0.69 -7.01 47.02
CA ALA A 221 -0.49 -7.56 46.36
C ALA A 221 -0.30 -7.67 44.83
N VAL A 222 -0.79 -8.76 44.23
CA VAL A 222 -0.57 -9.10 42.80
C VAL A 222 -0.99 -7.95 41.86
N GLU A 223 -2.13 -7.33 42.10
CA GLU A 223 -2.61 -6.22 41.27
C GLU A 223 -1.72 -4.98 41.37
N PHE A 224 -1.23 -4.65 42.55
CA PHE A 224 -0.31 -3.53 42.77
C PHE A 224 1.03 -3.77 42.06
N VAL A 225 1.61 -4.96 42.21
CA VAL A 225 2.86 -5.31 41.53
C VAL A 225 2.69 -5.22 40.01
N ARG A 226 1.60 -5.79 39.46
CA ARG A 226 1.33 -5.75 38.02
C ARG A 226 1.15 -4.33 37.50
N VAL A 227 0.31 -3.51 38.13
CA VAL A 227 0.04 -2.15 37.67
C VAL A 227 1.30 -1.28 37.75
N THR A 228 2.10 -1.45 38.82
CA THR A 228 3.35 -0.71 39.01
C THR A 228 4.40 -1.10 37.99
N LEU A 229 4.66 -2.41 37.78
CA LEU A 229 5.59 -2.88 36.75
C LEU A 229 5.17 -2.44 35.33
N CYS A 230 3.87 -2.39 35.05
CA CYS A 230 3.35 -1.90 33.78
C CYS A 230 3.64 -0.41 33.56
N ALA A 231 3.39 0.41 34.59
CA ALA A 231 3.67 1.84 34.54
C ALA A 231 5.17 2.12 34.34
N MET A 232 6.04 1.44 35.11
CA MET A 232 7.50 1.51 34.95
C MET A 232 7.96 1.06 33.56
N SER A 233 7.45 -0.07 33.06
CA SER A 233 7.84 -0.58 31.73
C SER A 233 7.41 0.35 30.61
N THR A 234 6.23 0.96 30.72
CA THR A 234 5.74 1.93 29.74
C THR A 234 6.56 3.21 29.78
N LEU A 235 6.91 3.69 30.99
CA LEU A 235 7.79 4.84 31.20
C LEU A 235 9.19 4.58 30.61
N ALA A 236 9.82 3.46 30.96
CA ALA A 236 11.13 3.06 30.42
C ALA A 236 11.11 2.88 28.89
N SER A 237 10.01 2.36 28.32
CA SER A 237 9.85 2.29 26.87
C SER A 237 9.74 3.67 26.20
N SER A 238 9.28 4.69 26.92
CA SER A 238 9.14 6.05 26.39
C SER A 238 10.40 6.90 26.58
N THR A 239 11.13 6.73 27.69
CA THR A 239 12.39 7.43 27.95
C THR A 239 13.60 6.77 27.28
N LEU A 240 13.55 5.45 27.06
CA LEU A 240 14.63 4.58 26.54
C LEU A 240 15.91 4.52 27.39
N ILE A 241 16.12 5.46 28.33
CA ILE A 241 17.30 5.53 29.21
C ILE A 241 17.30 4.36 30.20
N ASP A 242 16.22 4.18 30.96
CA ASP A 242 16.13 3.17 32.03
C ASP A 242 15.66 1.79 31.52
N LEU A 243 15.60 1.60 30.19
CA LEU A 243 15.15 0.35 29.60
C LEU A 243 16.01 -0.85 30.02
N PRO A 244 17.35 -0.79 30.04
CA PRO A 244 18.18 -1.91 30.50
C PRO A 244 17.89 -2.31 31.95
N ASP A 245 17.78 -1.34 32.86
CA ASP A 245 17.49 -1.58 34.28
C ASP A 245 16.10 -2.18 34.46
N GLN A 246 15.12 -1.71 33.68
CA GLN A 246 13.77 -2.26 33.69
C GLN A 246 13.73 -3.71 33.18
N VAL A 247 14.53 -4.06 32.16
CA VAL A 247 14.65 -5.45 31.70
C VAL A 247 15.24 -6.33 32.81
N LEU A 248 16.29 -5.89 33.49
CA LEU A 248 16.89 -6.61 34.62
C LEU A 248 15.90 -6.79 35.78
N LEU A 249 15.12 -5.76 36.10
CA LEU A 249 14.07 -5.83 37.13
C LEU A 249 13.00 -6.87 36.77
N LEU A 250 12.52 -6.89 35.52
CA LEU A 250 11.53 -7.85 35.07
C LEU A 250 12.09 -9.29 35.06
N LEU A 251 13.37 -9.47 34.70
CA LEU A 251 14.04 -10.77 34.81
C LEU A 251 14.15 -11.23 36.27
N LYS A 252 14.45 -10.30 37.19
CA LYS A 252 14.45 -10.58 38.64
C LYS A 252 13.07 -11.05 39.12
N TYR A 253 11.98 -10.35 38.76
CA TYR A 253 10.62 -10.80 39.09
C TYR A 253 10.24 -12.12 38.40
N PHE A 254 10.77 -12.39 37.21
CA PHE A 254 10.56 -13.67 36.55
C PHE A 254 11.28 -14.83 37.26
N HIS A 255 12.49 -14.59 37.77
CA HIS A 255 13.28 -15.57 38.50
C HIS A 255 12.76 -15.79 39.93
N ASP A 256 12.75 -14.72 40.74
CA ASP A 256 12.61 -14.76 42.20
C ASP A 256 11.17 -14.84 42.69
N ASP A 257 10.19 -14.29 41.97
CA ASP A 257 8.82 -14.18 42.47
C ASP A 257 8.09 -15.54 42.42
N PRO A 258 7.54 -16.06 43.54
CA PRO A 258 6.90 -17.37 43.54
C PRO A 258 5.58 -17.39 42.76
N ARG A 259 4.97 -16.24 42.47
CA ARG A 259 3.61 -16.16 41.92
C ARG A 259 3.63 -16.23 40.40
N LEU A 260 3.03 -17.29 39.88
CA LEU A 260 2.95 -17.54 38.43
C LEU A 260 2.30 -16.38 37.64
N SER A 261 1.31 -15.69 38.21
CA SER A 261 0.66 -14.54 37.58
C SER A 261 1.63 -13.38 37.32
N ILE A 262 2.61 -13.17 38.20
CA ILE A 262 3.64 -12.13 38.06
C ILE A 262 4.72 -12.57 37.09
N LYS A 263 5.15 -13.83 37.13
CA LYS A 263 6.07 -14.40 36.11
C LYS A 263 5.50 -14.23 34.70
N ARG A 264 4.24 -14.63 34.48
CA ARG A 264 3.51 -14.46 33.21
C ARG A 264 3.43 -13.00 32.77
N TYR A 265 3.17 -12.11 33.72
CA TYR A 265 3.05 -10.68 33.43
C TYR A 265 4.40 -10.04 33.13
N SER A 266 5.47 -10.47 33.80
CA SER A 266 6.84 -10.02 33.54
C SER A 266 7.28 -10.40 32.13
N LEU A 267 7.01 -11.64 31.69
CA LEU A 267 7.25 -12.05 30.30
C LEU A 267 6.43 -11.24 29.29
N LYS A 268 5.18 -10.89 29.61
CA LYS A 268 4.37 -10.01 28.77
C LYS A 268 5.01 -8.62 28.63
N LEU A 269 5.50 -8.04 29.73
CA LEU A 269 6.15 -6.72 29.72
C LEU A 269 7.49 -6.77 28.97
N LEU A 270 8.29 -7.83 29.16
CA LEU A 270 9.51 -8.07 28.37
C LEU A 270 9.21 -8.16 26.88
N PHE A 271 8.14 -8.86 26.49
CA PHE A 271 7.68 -8.94 25.11
C PHE A 271 7.31 -7.56 24.54
N ASP A 272 6.61 -6.72 25.31
CA ASP A 272 6.24 -5.37 24.88
C ASP A 272 7.45 -4.42 24.80
N LEU A 273 8.42 -4.54 25.71
CA LEU A 273 9.71 -3.81 25.65
C LEU A 273 10.56 -4.23 24.45
N ALA A 274 10.64 -5.53 24.15
CA ALA A 274 11.39 -6.04 23.01
C ALA A 274 10.89 -5.47 21.67
N LYS A 275 9.59 -5.23 21.50
CA LYS A 275 9.04 -4.66 20.25
C LYS A 275 9.58 -3.28 19.91
N ARG A 276 9.94 -2.47 20.91
CA ARG A 276 10.39 -1.09 20.73
C ARG A 276 11.88 -0.90 20.95
N GLY A 277 12.47 -1.65 21.88
CA GLY A 277 13.84 -1.42 22.36
C GLY A 277 14.70 -2.67 22.42
N ALA A 278 14.45 -3.70 21.61
CA ALA A 278 15.26 -4.93 21.60
C ALA A 278 16.78 -4.69 21.42
N HIS A 279 17.18 -3.65 20.69
CA HIS A 279 18.59 -3.28 20.51
C HIS A 279 19.25 -2.66 21.75
N LEU A 280 18.45 -2.28 22.77
CA LEU A 280 18.92 -1.69 24.04
C LEU A 280 18.95 -2.71 25.18
N TRP A 281 18.71 -3.99 24.91
CA TRP A 281 18.75 -5.02 25.95
C TRP A 281 20.20 -5.22 26.44
N PRO A 282 20.41 -5.37 27.76
CA PRO A 282 21.75 -5.53 28.31
C PRO A 282 22.38 -6.85 27.85
N THR A 283 23.70 -6.86 27.69
CA THR A 283 24.47 -8.07 27.34
C THR A 283 24.25 -9.15 28.39
N GLY A 284 23.96 -10.38 27.96
CA GLY A 284 23.64 -11.50 28.86
C GLY A 284 22.20 -11.53 29.39
N ALA A 285 21.35 -10.53 29.07
CA ALA A 285 19.94 -10.55 29.48
C ALA A 285 19.16 -11.72 28.85
N LEU A 286 19.47 -12.04 27.59
CA LEU A 286 18.90 -13.20 26.90
C LEU A 286 19.34 -14.51 27.55
N ASP A 287 20.63 -14.65 27.88
CA ASP A 287 21.13 -15.83 28.59
C ASP A 287 20.48 -15.97 29.97
N ASN A 288 20.31 -14.86 30.69
CA ASN A 288 19.61 -14.87 31.97
C ASN A 288 18.14 -15.30 31.81
N LEU A 289 17.45 -14.80 30.79
CA LEU A 289 16.09 -15.24 30.46
C LEU A 289 16.01 -16.75 30.19
N ILE A 290 16.97 -17.28 29.41
CA ILE A 290 17.08 -18.71 29.08
C ILE A 290 17.39 -19.53 30.34
N ASP A 291 18.36 -19.09 31.14
CA ASP A 291 18.76 -19.74 32.39
C ASP A 291 17.59 -19.76 33.40
N CYS A 292 16.84 -18.68 33.51
CA CYS A 292 15.64 -18.62 34.35
C CYS A 292 14.59 -19.64 33.91
N THR A 293 14.31 -19.72 32.60
CA THR A 293 13.32 -20.65 32.05
C THR A 293 13.78 -22.10 32.16
N THR A 294 15.08 -22.39 32.04
CA THR A 294 15.63 -23.74 32.19
C THR A 294 15.77 -24.17 33.65
N LYS A 295 16.05 -23.28 34.60
CA LYS A 295 16.09 -23.62 36.04
C LYS A 295 14.73 -23.98 36.62
N LEU A 296 13.65 -23.43 36.04
CA LEU A 296 12.27 -23.80 36.38
C LEU A 296 11.88 -25.22 35.92
N LYS A 297 12.85 -26.05 35.45
CA LYS A 297 12.66 -27.43 34.98
C LYS A 297 12.27 -28.44 36.09
N ASN A 298 12.34 -28.08 37.38
CA ASN A 298 12.14 -29.02 38.51
C ASN A 298 10.68 -29.15 39.01
N ASP A 299 9.72 -28.36 38.52
CA ASP A 299 8.30 -28.46 38.91
C ASP A 299 7.46 -29.16 37.83
N GLU A 300 6.72 -30.20 38.22
CA GLU A 300 5.90 -31.03 37.31
C GLU A 300 4.62 -30.31 36.82
N SER A 301 4.32 -30.47 35.52
CA SER A 301 3.04 -30.21 34.80
C SER A 301 2.68 -28.76 34.37
N ASN A 302 2.09 -28.64 33.16
CA ASN A 302 1.44 -27.52 32.41
C ASN A 302 1.92 -26.05 32.55
N ASN A 303 2.33 -25.60 33.73
CA ASN A 303 2.85 -24.26 33.95
C ASN A 303 4.21 -24.06 33.27
N LYS A 304 5.04 -25.12 33.20
CA LYS A 304 6.33 -25.12 32.51
C LYS A 304 6.19 -24.81 31.01
N THR A 305 5.26 -25.47 30.33
CA THR A 305 5.02 -25.28 28.90
C THR A 305 4.47 -23.89 28.60
N ASP A 306 3.56 -23.36 29.43
CA ASP A 306 3.07 -21.98 29.30
C ASP A 306 4.19 -20.93 29.48
N LEU A 307 5.04 -21.06 30.50
CA LEU A 307 6.16 -20.13 30.71
C LEU A 307 7.21 -20.22 29.59
N LEU A 308 7.55 -21.42 29.14
CA LEU A 308 8.44 -21.63 28.00
C LEU A 308 7.85 -21.02 26.72
N SER A 309 6.56 -21.26 26.45
CA SER A 309 5.85 -20.72 25.28
C SER A 309 5.87 -19.18 25.26
N ARG A 310 5.70 -18.53 26.42
CA ARG A 310 5.79 -17.06 26.56
C ARG A 310 7.22 -16.55 26.46
N THR A 311 8.19 -17.30 26.97
CA THR A 311 9.62 -16.97 26.82
C THR A 311 9.99 -16.98 25.35
N LEU A 312 9.57 -18.00 24.60
CA LEU A 312 9.77 -18.07 23.16
C LEU A 312 9.07 -16.91 22.43
N ASP A 313 7.93 -16.40 22.89
CA ASP A 313 7.31 -15.19 22.29
C ASP A 313 8.23 -13.97 22.40
N VAL A 314 8.88 -13.78 23.56
CA VAL A 314 9.85 -12.71 23.77
C VAL A 314 11.04 -12.88 22.82
N ILE A 315 11.63 -14.08 22.78
CA ILE A 315 12.79 -14.37 21.93
C ILE A 315 12.45 -14.29 20.44
N GLU A 316 11.22 -14.65 20.06
CA GLU A 316 10.72 -14.47 18.70
C GLU A 316 10.60 -12.98 18.32
N VAL A 317 10.50 -12.05 19.26
CA VAL A 317 10.59 -10.61 18.92
C VAL A 317 12.05 -10.19 18.84
N LEU A 318 12.90 -10.64 19.77
CA LEU A 318 14.34 -10.31 19.78
C LEU A 318 15.07 -10.79 18.53
N SER A 319 14.76 -12.00 18.05
CA SER A 319 15.32 -12.59 16.82
C SER A 319 14.87 -11.92 15.52
N ARG A 320 14.09 -10.83 15.58
CA ARG A 320 13.82 -9.98 14.41
C ARG A 320 14.97 -9.01 14.14
N ASN A 321 15.82 -8.76 15.13
CA ASN A 321 16.99 -7.92 15.00
C ASN A 321 18.21 -8.76 14.64
N ALA A 322 18.99 -8.29 13.66
CA ALA A 322 20.24 -8.94 13.22
C ALA A 322 21.22 -9.17 14.38
N VAL A 323 21.35 -8.21 15.31
CA VAL A 323 22.24 -8.31 16.49
C VAL A 323 21.96 -9.55 17.34
N THR A 324 20.70 -9.92 17.53
CA THR A 324 20.33 -11.11 18.30
C THR A 324 20.72 -12.38 17.55
N CYS A 325 20.53 -12.41 16.23
CA CYS A 325 20.89 -13.57 15.41
C CYS A 325 22.41 -13.74 15.36
N ASP A 326 23.13 -12.65 15.13
CA ASP A 326 24.59 -12.61 15.07
C ASP A 326 25.23 -13.13 16.37
N ALA A 327 24.78 -12.65 17.52
CA ALA A 327 25.30 -13.08 18.83
C ALA A 327 24.98 -14.55 19.20
N ASN A 328 24.09 -15.22 18.46
CA ASN A 328 23.62 -16.59 18.78
C ASN A 328 23.77 -17.56 17.58
N MET A 329 24.71 -17.31 16.67
CA MET A 329 24.93 -18.19 15.51
C MET A 329 25.69 -19.49 15.85
N ASP A 330 26.49 -19.48 16.92
CA ASP A 330 27.34 -20.60 17.31
C ASP A 330 26.54 -21.79 17.86
N GLU A 331 26.97 -23.02 17.54
CA GLU A 331 26.32 -24.27 18.01
C GLU A 331 26.18 -24.36 19.53
N ASN A 332 27.16 -23.79 20.24
CA ASN A 332 27.21 -23.80 21.70
C ASN A 332 26.39 -22.68 22.36
N SER A 333 25.68 -21.86 21.57
CA SER A 333 24.83 -20.81 22.12
C SER A 333 23.67 -21.43 22.91
N LYS A 334 23.44 -20.88 24.11
CA LYS A 334 22.34 -21.34 25.00
C LYS A 334 20.99 -21.27 24.31
N LEU A 335 20.81 -20.29 23.41
CA LEU A 335 19.60 -20.11 22.62
C LEU A 335 19.37 -21.30 21.68
N ILE A 336 20.38 -21.68 20.89
CA ILE A 336 20.25 -22.82 19.97
C ILE A 336 19.96 -24.10 20.75
N THR A 337 20.67 -24.35 21.86
CA THR A 337 20.41 -25.53 22.70
C THR A 337 18.98 -25.55 23.24
N LEU A 338 18.48 -24.43 23.81
CA LEU A 338 17.10 -24.33 24.29
C LEU A 338 16.09 -24.58 23.16
N CYS A 339 16.35 -24.03 21.97
CA CYS A 339 15.46 -24.18 20.84
C CYS A 339 15.45 -25.62 20.29
N ILE A 340 16.60 -26.28 20.20
CA ILE A 340 16.67 -27.69 19.79
C ILE A 340 15.91 -28.57 20.78
N ASP A 341 16.08 -28.38 22.09
CA ASP A 341 15.29 -29.07 23.11
C ASP A 341 13.78 -28.83 22.92
N ALA A 342 13.40 -27.57 22.67
CA ALA A 342 12.01 -27.17 22.51
C ALA A 342 11.37 -27.66 21.21
N CYS A 343 12.15 -27.97 20.16
CA CYS A 343 11.64 -28.55 18.91
C CYS A 343 10.96 -29.91 19.14
N TYR A 344 11.42 -30.69 20.12
CA TYR A 344 10.87 -32.00 20.46
C TYR A 344 9.88 -31.95 21.65
N SER A 345 9.35 -30.77 21.98
CA SER A 345 8.31 -30.59 23.00
C SER A 345 7.02 -31.36 22.66
N HIS A 346 6.32 -31.86 23.68
CA HIS A 346 4.99 -32.46 23.52
C HIS A 346 3.92 -31.46 23.07
N ASP A 347 4.10 -30.16 23.37
CA ASP A 347 3.23 -29.11 22.86
C ASP A 347 3.74 -28.61 21.50
N PRO A 348 3.00 -28.84 20.40
CA PRO A 348 3.44 -28.44 19.06
C PRO A 348 3.54 -26.92 18.91
N ILE A 349 2.85 -26.12 19.73
CA ILE A 349 2.95 -24.65 19.71
C ILE A 349 4.35 -24.21 20.09
N VAL A 350 4.94 -24.86 21.11
CA VAL A 350 6.31 -24.61 21.56
C VAL A 350 7.31 -24.97 20.45
N SER A 351 7.13 -26.13 19.82
CA SER A 351 7.98 -26.57 18.71
C SER A 351 7.93 -25.60 17.51
N VAL A 352 6.73 -25.13 17.14
CA VAL A 352 6.53 -24.13 16.07
C VAL A 352 7.26 -22.83 16.37
N LYS A 353 7.13 -22.32 17.60
CA LYS A 353 7.82 -21.08 18.01
C LYS A 353 9.33 -21.25 17.99
N SER A 354 9.81 -22.39 18.48
CA SER A 354 11.23 -22.72 18.53
C SER A 354 11.84 -22.81 17.13
N VAL A 355 11.26 -23.63 16.25
CA VAL A 355 11.78 -23.83 14.89
C VAL A 355 11.74 -22.53 14.09
N LYS A 356 10.75 -21.66 14.34
CA LYS A 356 10.67 -20.33 13.72
C LYS A 356 11.82 -19.41 14.14
N ILE A 357 12.29 -19.48 15.38
CA ILE A 357 13.48 -18.75 15.84
C ILE A 357 14.72 -19.31 15.14
N LEU A 358 14.91 -20.64 15.16
CA LEU A 358 16.03 -21.28 14.48
C LEU A 358 16.06 -20.99 12.97
N THR A 359 14.91 -21.04 12.30
CA THR A 359 14.81 -20.70 10.87
C THR A 359 15.22 -19.26 10.60
N ARG A 360 14.93 -18.31 11.51
CA ARG A 360 15.36 -16.92 11.33
C ARG A 360 16.85 -16.74 11.48
N ILE A 361 17.47 -17.40 12.47
CA ILE A 361 18.93 -17.38 12.62
C ILE A 361 19.57 -17.99 11.38
N ALA A 362 19.06 -19.13 10.89
CA ALA A 362 19.53 -19.73 9.64
C ALA A 362 19.36 -18.81 8.42
N CYS A 363 18.19 -18.19 8.24
CA CYS A 363 17.96 -17.21 7.17
C CYS A 363 18.95 -16.05 7.24
N TYR A 364 19.19 -15.50 8.43
CA TYR A 364 20.17 -14.43 8.63
C TYR A 364 21.58 -14.88 8.23
N CYS A 365 22.02 -16.06 8.67
CA CYS A 365 23.32 -16.60 8.27
C CYS A 365 23.44 -16.78 6.75
N TYR A 366 22.40 -17.27 6.07
CA TYR A 366 22.42 -17.35 4.60
C TYR A 366 22.47 -15.96 3.92
N GLU A 367 21.68 -14.99 4.40
CA GLU A 367 21.64 -13.62 3.83
C GLU A 367 23.01 -12.91 3.96
N GLU A 368 23.71 -13.12 5.07
CA GLU A 368 25.05 -12.57 5.34
C GLU A 368 26.21 -13.46 4.87
N ASN A 369 25.93 -14.61 4.23
CA ASN A 369 26.93 -15.59 3.78
C ASN A 369 27.84 -16.17 4.90
N LEU A 370 27.26 -16.42 6.08
CA LEU A 370 27.90 -17.01 7.26
C LEU A 370 27.73 -18.54 7.32
N PRO A 371 28.59 -19.27 8.06
CA PRO A 371 28.42 -20.71 8.25
C PRO A 371 27.12 -21.02 8.99
N ILE A 372 26.42 -22.07 8.55
CA ILE A 372 25.14 -22.48 9.12
C ILE A 372 25.28 -23.82 9.82
N ASN A 373 24.90 -23.82 11.08
CA ASN A 373 24.90 -25.00 11.90
C ASN A 373 23.47 -25.54 12.06
N ASN A 374 23.33 -26.84 12.32
CA ASN A 374 22.05 -27.49 12.66
C ASN A 374 20.91 -27.39 11.62
N ILE A 375 21.20 -27.08 10.34
CA ILE A 375 20.17 -26.95 9.29
C ILE A 375 19.33 -28.23 9.13
N GLN A 376 19.94 -29.41 9.26
CA GLN A 376 19.24 -30.70 9.14
C GLN A 376 18.19 -30.91 10.26
N ILE A 377 18.47 -30.40 11.46
CA ILE A 377 17.52 -30.44 12.59
C ILE A 377 16.33 -29.52 12.29
N ILE A 378 16.59 -28.34 11.72
CA ILE A 378 15.53 -27.39 11.34
C ILE A 378 14.62 -28.01 10.27
N ILE A 379 15.21 -28.59 9.22
CA ILE A 379 14.47 -29.24 8.12
C ILE A 379 13.61 -30.38 8.68
N SER A 380 14.22 -31.35 9.37
CA SER A 380 13.48 -32.51 9.90
C SER A 380 12.37 -32.14 10.89
N CYS A 381 12.60 -31.10 11.71
CA CYS A 381 11.57 -30.57 12.61
C CYS A 381 10.40 -29.95 11.83
N LEU A 382 10.68 -29.14 10.81
CA LEU A 382 9.66 -28.54 9.95
C LEU A 382 8.84 -29.61 9.22
N GLU A 383 9.48 -30.64 8.66
CA GLU A 383 8.78 -31.76 7.99
C GLU A 383 7.80 -32.45 8.94
N SER A 384 8.29 -32.82 10.13
CA SER A 384 7.49 -33.48 11.17
C SER A 384 6.32 -32.60 11.62
N LEU A 385 6.54 -31.29 11.77
CA LEU A 385 5.50 -30.34 12.17
C LEU A 385 4.44 -30.13 11.09
N ILE A 386 4.79 -30.11 9.80
CA ILE A 386 3.76 -30.00 8.74
C ILE A 386 2.79 -31.18 8.85
N VAL A 387 3.31 -32.40 8.95
CA VAL A 387 2.50 -33.62 9.07
C VAL A 387 1.63 -33.57 10.32
N LEU A 388 2.21 -33.23 11.48
CA LEU A 388 1.49 -33.19 12.76
C LEU A 388 0.39 -32.10 12.79
N LEU A 389 0.71 -30.90 12.33
CA LEU A 389 -0.21 -29.75 12.41
C LEU A 389 -1.32 -29.81 11.36
N ALA A 390 -1.11 -30.56 10.26
CA ALA A 390 -2.12 -30.75 9.22
C ALA A 390 -3.24 -31.74 9.61
N VAL A 391 -3.14 -32.40 10.77
CA VAL A 391 -4.17 -33.34 11.27
C VAL A 391 -5.37 -32.62 11.88
N ASP A 392 -5.18 -31.45 12.50
CA ASP A 392 -6.22 -30.75 13.28
C ASP A 392 -6.27 -29.25 12.96
N ASP A 393 -7.44 -28.78 12.55
CA ASP A 393 -7.72 -27.37 12.23
C ASP A 393 -7.43 -26.40 13.37
N LYS A 394 -7.44 -26.85 14.64
CA LYS A 394 -7.10 -25.97 15.78
C LYS A 394 -5.70 -25.38 15.64
N TYR A 395 -4.82 -26.05 14.89
CA TYR A 395 -3.46 -25.61 14.66
C TYR A 395 -3.26 -24.84 13.35
N LEU A 396 -4.31 -24.50 12.61
CA LEU A 396 -4.20 -23.80 11.31
C LEU A 396 -3.33 -22.54 11.36
N TYR A 397 -3.40 -21.76 12.44
CA TYR A 397 -2.55 -20.57 12.63
C TYR A 397 -1.05 -20.96 12.74
N HIS A 398 -0.75 -22.01 13.50
CA HIS A 398 0.61 -22.51 13.70
C HIS A 398 1.16 -23.17 12.43
N LEU A 399 0.32 -23.91 11.69
CA LEU A 399 0.66 -24.45 10.38
C LEU A 399 1.06 -23.32 9.41
N LYS A 400 0.29 -22.23 9.34
CA LYS A 400 0.65 -21.04 8.55
C LYS A 400 1.99 -20.44 8.97
N MET A 401 2.29 -20.43 10.27
CA MET A 401 3.58 -19.97 10.77
C MET A 401 4.73 -20.87 10.30
N CYS A 402 4.60 -22.20 10.41
CA CYS A 402 5.60 -23.15 9.90
C CYS A 402 5.81 -22.99 8.39
N LEU A 403 4.73 -22.98 7.62
CA LEU A 403 4.79 -22.83 6.16
C LEU A 403 5.39 -21.49 5.75
N SER A 404 5.09 -20.40 6.48
CA SER A 404 5.74 -19.12 6.23
C SER A 404 7.25 -19.16 6.52
N SER A 405 7.69 -19.90 7.53
CA SER A 405 9.12 -20.09 7.82
C SER A 405 9.79 -20.89 6.70
N ILE A 406 9.14 -21.97 6.22
CA ILE A 406 9.61 -22.78 5.08
C ILE A 406 9.75 -21.92 3.82
N VAL A 407 8.71 -21.14 3.47
CA VAL A 407 8.76 -20.25 2.30
C VAL A 407 9.92 -19.26 2.40
N LYS A 408 10.20 -18.72 3.59
CA LYS A 408 11.37 -17.84 3.79
C LYS A 408 12.69 -18.58 3.62
N LEU A 409 12.83 -19.76 4.21
CA LEU A 409 14.03 -20.57 4.07
C LEU A 409 14.30 -20.93 2.60
N CYS A 410 13.28 -21.33 1.86
CA CYS A 410 13.38 -21.64 0.43
C CYS A 410 13.71 -20.43 -0.45
N LYS A 411 13.34 -19.20 -0.03
CA LYS A 411 13.68 -17.97 -0.78
C LYS A 411 15.15 -17.63 -0.67
N VAL A 412 15.73 -17.89 0.50
CA VAL A 412 17.12 -17.54 0.79
C VAL A 412 18.07 -18.62 0.25
N HIS A 413 17.70 -19.90 0.33
CA HIS A 413 18.51 -21.00 -0.19
C HIS A 413 17.68 -22.13 -0.81
N ASN A 414 18.29 -22.91 -1.71
CA ASN A 414 17.64 -23.97 -2.49
C ASN A 414 17.33 -25.24 -1.66
N HIS A 415 16.30 -25.16 -0.81
CA HIS A 415 15.73 -26.30 -0.05
C HIS A 415 14.34 -26.71 -0.56
N SER A 416 13.92 -26.17 -1.72
CA SER A 416 12.54 -26.29 -2.19
C SER A 416 12.11 -27.72 -2.50
N ALA A 417 13.01 -28.55 -3.05
CA ALA A 417 12.67 -29.93 -3.44
C ALA A 417 12.17 -30.77 -2.25
N ILE A 418 12.85 -30.65 -1.10
CA ILE A 418 12.52 -31.38 0.14
C ILE A 418 11.12 -30.99 0.62
N PHE A 419 10.88 -29.70 0.77
CA PHE A 419 9.59 -29.22 1.30
C PHE A 419 8.43 -29.36 0.33
N VAL A 420 8.68 -29.35 -0.98
CA VAL A 420 7.64 -29.62 -1.99
C VAL A 420 7.12 -31.05 -1.84
N ASP A 421 8.00 -32.02 -1.65
CA ASP A 421 7.61 -33.42 -1.44
C ASP A 421 6.78 -33.59 -0.16
N VAL A 422 7.24 -33.05 0.97
CA VAL A 422 6.52 -33.17 2.26
C VAL A 422 5.18 -32.43 2.24
N ILE A 423 5.12 -31.22 1.67
CA ILE A 423 3.84 -30.48 1.57
C ILE A 423 2.90 -31.15 0.55
N GLY A 424 3.43 -31.71 -0.53
CA GLY A 424 2.66 -32.44 -1.54
C GLY A 424 2.06 -33.72 -0.98
N THR A 425 2.86 -34.58 -0.37
CA THR A 425 2.42 -35.83 0.26
C THR A 425 1.39 -35.57 1.36
N THR A 426 1.60 -34.56 2.21
CA THR A 426 0.60 -34.17 3.23
C THR A 426 -0.70 -33.67 2.60
N LEU A 427 -0.63 -32.85 1.55
CA LEU A 427 -1.81 -32.41 0.80
C LEU A 427 -2.59 -33.59 0.20
N MET A 428 -1.91 -34.61 -0.30
CA MET A 428 -2.54 -35.82 -0.82
C MET A 428 -3.25 -36.61 0.28
N ASN A 429 -2.59 -36.76 1.43
CA ASN A 429 -3.12 -37.48 2.59
C ASN A 429 -4.25 -36.72 3.32
N CYS A 430 -4.36 -35.41 3.16
CA CYS A 430 -5.53 -34.63 3.62
C CYS A 430 -6.78 -35.04 2.81
N ASN A 431 -7.46 -36.13 3.17
CA ASN A 431 -8.66 -36.62 2.50
C ASN A 431 -9.72 -37.20 3.46
N THR A 432 -10.89 -36.54 3.48
CA THR A 432 -12.24 -37.13 3.37
C THR A 432 -12.63 -38.31 4.27
N LEU A 433 -12.30 -38.30 5.56
CA LEU A 433 -12.88 -39.25 6.53
C LEU A 433 -14.00 -38.65 7.41
N HIS A 434 -14.26 -37.35 7.33
CA HIS A 434 -15.39 -36.75 8.05
C HIS A 434 -16.39 -36.11 7.08
N THR A 435 -17.43 -36.88 6.77
CA THR A 435 -18.66 -36.49 6.08
C THR A 435 -19.54 -35.56 6.92
N ASP A 436 -18.95 -34.58 7.61
CA ASP A 436 -19.72 -33.58 8.33
C ASP A 436 -19.43 -32.19 7.74
N ASN A 437 -20.51 -31.49 7.40
CA ASN A 437 -20.60 -30.16 6.80
C ASN A 437 -19.89 -29.05 7.63
N ASN A 438 -18.60 -29.16 7.88
CA ASN A 438 -17.82 -28.15 8.57
C ASN A 438 -16.92 -27.42 7.57
N ASP A 439 -17.12 -26.10 7.44
CA ASP A 439 -16.27 -25.17 6.69
C ASP A 439 -14.80 -25.13 7.13
N LYS A 440 -14.40 -25.99 8.07
CA LYS A 440 -13.13 -25.96 8.80
C LYS A 440 -12.01 -26.71 8.05
N GLU A 441 -12.23 -27.96 7.60
CA GLU A 441 -11.25 -28.76 6.84
C GLU A 441 -10.83 -28.09 5.51
N LYS A 442 -11.70 -27.22 4.96
CA LYS A 442 -11.44 -26.43 3.74
C LYS A 442 -10.18 -25.56 3.84
N ASN A 443 -9.72 -25.26 5.04
CA ASN A 443 -8.63 -24.31 5.26
C ASN A 443 -7.23 -24.92 5.23
N ILE A 444 -7.02 -26.17 5.64
CA ILE A 444 -5.69 -26.80 5.66
C ILE A 444 -5.18 -27.04 4.24
N SER A 445 -5.92 -27.77 3.41
CA SER A 445 -5.52 -28.02 2.01
C SER A 445 -5.28 -26.72 1.24
N ARG A 446 -6.08 -25.68 1.51
CA ARG A 446 -5.91 -24.35 0.92
C ARG A 446 -4.56 -23.73 1.33
N VAL A 447 -4.22 -23.77 2.62
CA VAL A 447 -2.97 -23.20 3.14
C VAL A 447 -1.74 -23.97 2.64
N LEU A 448 -1.83 -25.30 2.52
CA LEU A 448 -0.78 -26.12 1.90
C LEU A 448 -0.59 -25.74 0.43
N CYS A 449 -1.67 -25.58 -0.33
CA CYS A 449 -1.59 -25.10 -1.72
C CYS A 449 -1.02 -23.67 -1.83
N GLU A 450 -1.35 -22.77 -0.89
CA GLU A 450 -0.78 -21.42 -0.82
C GLU A 450 0.74 -21.45 -0.60
N ALA A 451 1.21 -22.36 0.27
CA ALA A 451 2.64 -22.57 0.51
C ALA A 451 3.35 -23.16 -0.72
N LEU A 452 2.77 -24.18 -1.37
CA LEU A 452 3.29 -24.73 -2.63
C LEU A 452 3.36 -23.66 -3.71
N GLY A 453 2.33 -22.82 -3.84
CA GLY A 453 2.32 -21.73 -4.81
C GLY A 453 3.41 -20.70 -4.54
N ALA A 454 3.66 -20.38 -3.26
CA ALA A 454 4.76 -19.50 -2.87
C ALA A 454 6.14 -20.12 -3.17
N ILE A 455 6.37 -21.39 -2.81
CA ILE A 455 7.64 -22.09 -3.07
C ILE A 455 7.88 -22.25 -4.57
N GLY A 456 6.84 -22.65 -5.30
CA GLY A 456 6.90 -22.81 -6.75
C GLY A 456 7.24 -21.51 -7.48
N SER A 457 7.09 -20.34 -6.85
CA SER A 457 7.39 -19.06 -7.51
C SER A 457 8.89 -18.79 -7.56
N ILE A 458 9.68 -19.43 -6.69
CA ILE A 458 11.11 -19.16 -6.45
C ILE A 458 11.99 -19.70 -7.59
N GLY A 459 11.71 -20.90 -8.09
CA GLY A 459 12.55 -21.57 -9.10
C GLY A 459 11.75 -22.07 -10.30
N ASP A 460 12.45 -22.48 -11.36
CA ASP A 460 11.83 -23.13 -12.53
C ASP A 460 11.56 -24.61 -12.22
N ASN A 461 10.41 -25.13 -12.65
CA ASN A 461 10.02 -26.55 -12.52
C ASN A 461 10.05 -27.14 -11.09
N VAL A 462 10.08 -26.31 -10.05
CA VAL A 462 10.14 -26.73 -8.64
C VAL A 462 8.96 -27.64 -8.26
N LEU A 463 7.78 -27.36 -8.80
CA LEU A 463 6.57 -28.13 -8.50
C LEU A 463 6.40 -29.36 -9.40
N LEU A 464 7.14 -29.47 -10.51
CA LEU A 464 6.92 -30.50 -11.54
C LEU A 464 6.81 -31.95 -11.00
N PRO A 465 7.58 -32.36 -9.97
CA PRO A 465 7.44 -33.70 -9.38
C PRO A 465 6.03 -34.03 -8.86
N LEU A 466 5.27 -33.02 -8.41
CA LEU A 466 3.91 -33.18 -7.88
C LEU A 466 2.82 -33.22 -8.97
N LEU A 467 3.16 -33.13 -10.26
CA LEU A 467 2.15 -33.08 -11.32
C LEU A 467 1.17 -34.27 -11.31
N PRO A 468 1.61 -35.54 -11.21
CA PRO A 468 0.70 -36.68 -11.15
C PRO A 468 -0.26 -36.59 -9.96
N ASP A 469 0.29 -36.25 -8.79
CA ASP A 469 -0.46 -36.11 -7.55
C ASP A 469 -1.53 -35.02 -7.64
N ILE A 470 -1.19 -33.85 -8.19
CA ILE A 470 -2.16 -32.76 -8.38
C ILE A 470 -3.28 -33.19 -9.33
N LEU A 471 -2.95 -33.87 -10.43
CA LEU A 471 -3.95 -34.36 -11.39
C LEU A 471 -4.90 -35.37 -10.74
N ASP A 472 -4.40 -36.23 -9.86
CA ASP A 472 -5.22 -37.19 -9.13
C ASP A 472 -6.07 -36.52 -8.04
N LYS A 473 -5.52 -35.53 -7.32
CA LYS A 473 -6.26 -34.74 -6.33
C LYS A 473 -7.41 -33.95 -6.96
N LEU A 474 -7.20 -33.41 -8.18
CA LEU A 474 -8.23 -32.69 -8.93
C LEU A 474 -9.42 -33.57 -9.33
N LYS A 475 -9.23 -34.89 -9.46
CA LYS A 475 -10.31 -35.85 -9.75
C LYS A 475 -11.18 -36.12 -8.52
N GLN A 476 -10.64 -35.91 -7.31
CA GLN A 476 -11.33 -36.18 -6.05
C GLN A 476 -12.34 -35.08 -5.69
N ASN A 477 -13.28 -35.40 -4.80
CA ASN A 477 -14.30 -34.47 -4.31
C ASN A 477 -13.73 -33.54 -3.23
N VAL A 478 -12.93 -32.56 -3.65
CA VAL A 478 -12.37 -31.53 -2.78
C VAL A 478 -13.17 -30.23 -2.88
N SER A 479 -13.01 -29.33 -1.90
CA SER A 479 -13.61 -27.99 -1.88
C SER A 479 -13.29 -27.19 -3.16
N ASN A 480 -14.21 -26.30 -3.56
CA ASN A 480 -14.02 -25.44 -4.73
C ASN A 480 -12.77 -24.55 -4.57
N ASP A 481 -12.51 -24.04 -3.37
CA ASP A 481 -11.31 -23.24 -3.09
C ASP A 481 -10.02 -24.02 -3.33
N THR A 482 -9.95 -25.27 -2.87
CA THR A 482 -8.78 -26.13 -3.10
C THR A 482 -8.61 -26.43 -4.59
N LYS A 483 -9.70 -26.76 -5.30
CA LYS A 483 -9.66 -26.99 -6.76
C LYS A 483 -9.12 -25.77 -7.50
N VAL A 484 -9.57 -24.56 -7.14
CA VAL A 484 -9.05 -23.31 -7.71
C VAL A 484 -7.54 -23.20 -7.47
N MET A 485 -7.06 -23.46 -6.26
CA MET A 485 -5.63 -23.38 -5.95
C MET A 485 -4.81 -24.45 -6.70
N LEU A 486 -5.31 -25.69 -6.82
CA LEU A 486 -4.67 -26.76 -7.58
C LEU A 486 -4.55 -26.39 -9.08
N CYS A 487 -5.58 -25.79 -9.68
CA CYS A 487 -5.50 -25.26 -11.05
C CYS A 487 -4.45 -24.14 -11.16
N ILE A 488 -4.33 -23.27 -10.15
CA ILE A 488 -3.30 -22.22 -10.10
C ILE A 488 -1.89 -22.83 -10.04
N LEU A 489 -1.67 -23.89 -9.26
CA LEU A 489 -0.38 -24.61 -9.22
C LEU A 489 -0.06 -25.23 -10.59
N LEU A 490 -1.05 -25.80 -11.28
CA LEU A 490 -0.86 -26.36 -12.62
C LEU A 490 -0.51 -25.27 -13.66
N PHE A 491 -1.16 -24.10 -13.59
CA PHE A 491 -0.75 -22.95 -14.41
C PHE A 491 0.68 -22.50 -14.13
N GLN A 492 1.09 -22.56 -12.87
CA GLN A 492 2.43 -22.19 -12.44
C GLN A 492 3.50 -23.17 -12.94
N MET A 493 3.24 -24.48 -12.91
CA MET A 493 4.12 -25.51 -13.48
C MET A 493 4.36 -25.31 -14.98
N ILE A 494 3.29 -25.07 -15.72
CA ILE A 494 3.35 -24.87 -17.19
C ILE A 494 4.07 -23.56 -17.51
N ALA A 495 3.82 -22.50 -16.73
CA ALA A 495 4.56 -21.25 -16.85
C ALA A 495 6.06 -21.43 -16.52
N GLY A 496 6.41 -22.35 -15.62
CA GLY A 496 7.78 -22.68 -15.24
C GLY A 496 8.61 -23.42 -16.28
N GLY A 497 8.00 -23.90 -17.38
CA GLY A 497 8.70 -24.56 -18.48
C GLY A 497 8.08 -25.87 -18.96
N TYR A 498 7.05 -26.40 -18.28
CA TYR A 498 6.33 -27.59 -18.72
C TYR A 498 5.36 -27.28 -19.88
N GLU A 499 5.19 -28.21 -20.82
CA GLU A 499 4.26 -28.05 -21.95
C GLU A 499 2.85 -28.56 -21.61
N TRP A 500 1.84 -27.99 -22.26
CA TRP A 500 0.46 -28.46 -22.10
C TRP A 500 0.31 -29.88 -22.64
N ASN A 501 -0.13 -30.82 -21.78
CA ASN A 501 -0.58 -32.14 -22.21
C ASN A 501 -2.12 -32.25 -22.17
N ASP A 502 -2.66 -33.27 -22.82
CA ASP A 502 -4.11 -33.50 -22.90
C ASP A 502 -4.73 -33.82 -21.53
N ASP A 503 -3.98 -34.44 -20.62
CA ASP A 503 -4.44 -34.75 -19.27
C ASP A 503 -4.70 -33.48 -18.45
N CYS A 504 -3.80 -32.50 -18.51
CA CYS A 504 -3.94 -31.21 -17.85
C CYS A 504 -5.15 -30.44 -18.38
N ARG A 505 -5.34 -30.44 -19.71
CA ARG A 505 -6.50 -29.77 -20.35
C ARG A 505 -7.82 -30.41 -19.91
N ARG A 506 -7.90 -31.75 -19.95
CA ARG A 506 -9.07 -32.50 -19.48
C ARG A 506 -9.35 -32.29 -18.00
N ALA A 507 -8.33 -32.23 -17.15
CA ALA A 507 -8.48 -31.97 -15.73
C ALA A 507 -9.12 -30.61 -15.46
N ILE A 508 -8.66 -29.55 -16.13
CA ILE A 508 -9.25 -28.20 -15.99
C ILE A 508 -10.69 -28.16 -16.49
N ASP A 509 -10.98 -28.76 -17.65
CA ASP A 509 -12.33 -28.78 -18.21
C ASP A 509 -13.31 -29.49 -17.28
N ASN A 510 -12.91 -30.64 -16.72
CA ASN A 510 -13.70 -31.38 -15.74
C ASN A 510 -13.96 -30.57 -14.46
N VAL A 511 -12.96 -29.80 -13.99
CA VAL A 511 -13.11 -28.93 -12.82
C VAL A 511 -14.05 -27.78 -13.14
N CYS A 512 -13.88 -27.11 -14.28
CA CYS A 512 -14.72 -25.99 -14.70
C CYS A 512 -16.18 -26.40 -14.87
N PHE A 513 -16.48 -27.64 -15.24
CA PHE A 513 -17.86 -28.13 -15.31
C PHE A 513 -18.53 -28.27 -13.93
N LYS A 514 -17.77 -28.62 -12.89
CA LYS A 514 -18.30 -28.99 -11.56
C LYS A 514 -18.38 -27.84 -10.55
N ILE A 515 -17.75 -26.70 -10.82
CA ILE A 515 -17.63 -25.58 -9.86
C ILE A 515 -18.58 -24.43 -10.18
N ASP A 516 -18.82 -23.58 -9.17
CA ASP A 516 -19.62 -22.37 -9.29
C ASP A 516 -18.93 -21.29 -10.15
N GLY A 517 -19.72 -20.34 -10.66
CA GLY A 517 -19.25 -19.28 -11.58
C GLY A 517 -18.14 -18.40 -10.98
N TRP A 518 -18.16 -18.14 -9.67
CA TRP A 518 -17.10 -17.35 -9.02
C TRP A 518 -15.77 -18.11 -8.97
N SER A 519 -15.82 -19.41 -8.66
CA SER A 519 -14.65 -20.29 -8.74
C SER A 519 -14.12 -20.40 -10.18
N LYS A 520 -14.99 -20.54 -11.19
CA LYS A 520 -14.57 -20.50 -12.61
C LYS A 520 -13.86 -19.18 -12.93
N TYR A 521 -14.43 -18.04 -12.52
CA TYR A 521 -13.83 -16.73 -12.74
C TYR A 521 -12.43 -16.63 -12.11
N ARG A 522 -12.23 -17.17 -10.90
CA ARG A 522 -10.92 -17.20 -10.24
C ARG A 522 -9.91 -18.06 -10.98
N ILE A 523 -10.32 -19.19 -11.57
CA ILE A 523 -9.47 -20.01 -12.44
C ILE A 523 -9.10 -19.24 -13.70
N GLY A 524 -10.08 -18.63 -14.39
CA GLY A 524 -9.82 -17.81 -15.59
C GLY A 524 -8.88 -16.65 -15.31
N ARG A 525 -9.04 -15.97 -14.17
CA ARG A 525 -8.11 -14.95 -13.68
C ARG A 525 -6.71 -15.52 -13.41
N GLY A 526 -6.62 -16.69 -12.77
CA GLY A 526 -5.35 -17.37 -12.51
C GLY A 526 -4.61 -17.76 -13.80
N ALA A 527 -5.36 -18.26 -14.79
CA ALA A 527 -4.86 -18.57 -16.11
C ALA A 527 -4.29 -17.33 -16.80
N ALA A 528 -5.05 -16.23 -16.83
CA ALA A 528 -4.62 -14.97 -17.43
C ALA A 528 -3.39 -14.36 -16.73
N ARG A 529 -3.30 -14.49 -15.40
CA ARG A 529 -2.13 -14.03 -14.63
C ARG A 529 -0.84 -14.72 -15.06
N TYR A 530 -0.87 -16.04 -15.29
CA TYR A 530 0.29 -16.80 -15.75
C TYR A 530 0.40 -16.90 -17.29
N GLY A 531 -0.41 -16.13 -18.03
CA GLY A 531 -0.36 -16.04 -19.49
C GLY A 531 -0.97 -17.23 -20.25
N HIS A 532 -1.84 -18.04 -19.62
CA HIS A 532 -2.58 -19.13 -20.26
C HIS A 532 -3.89 -18.63 -20.88
N HIS A 533 -3.77 -17.77 -21.89
CA HIS A 533 -4.90 -17.02 -22.44
C HIS A 533 -5.97 -17.88 -23.11
N PHE A 534 -5.61 -18.99 -23.75
CA PHE A 534 -6.57 -19.93 -24.36
C PHE A 534 -7.63 -20.41 -23.34
N ILE A 535 -7.19 -20.82 -22.15
CA ILE A 535 -8.06 -21.32 -21.08
C ILE A 535 -8.89 -20.17 -20.50
N ALA A 536 -8.26 -19.01 -20.31
CA ALA A 536 -8.95 -17.82 -19.82
C ALA A 536 -10.09 -17.39 -20.76
N THR A 537 -9.85 -17.38 -22.08
CA THR A 537 -10.86 -17.04 -23.10
C THR A 537 -12.05 -17.99 -23.04
N LYS A 538 -11.80 -19.32 -22.97
CA LYS A 538 -12.88 -20.31 -22.87
C LYS A 538 -13.76 -20.06 -21.64
N ILE A 539 -13.14 -19.82 -20.48
CA ILE A 539 -13.84 -19.56 -19.22
C ILE A 539 -14.64 -18.26 -19.27
N PHE A 540 -14.04 -17.16 -19.73
CA PHE A 540 -14.74 -15.87 -19.78
C PHE A 540 -15.88 -15.85 -20.81
N LYS A 541 -15.70 -16.55 -21.93
CA LYS A 541 -16.76 -16.74 -22.94
C LYS A 541 -17.97 -17.48 -22.39
N GLU A 542 -17.76 -18.50 -21.55
CA GLU A 542 -18.87 -19.20 -20.89
C GLU A 542 -19.52 -18.31 -19.83
N LEU A 543 -18.71 -17.63 -19.01
CA LEU A 543 -19.22 -16.83 -17.90
C LEU A 543 -20.03 -15.62 -18.35
N LYS A 544 -19.68 -14.94 -19.44
CA LYS A 544 -20.36 -13.71 -19.88
C LYS A 544 -21.86 -13.92 -20.12
N GLU A 545 -22.27 -15.12 -20.53
CA GLU A 545 -23.67 -15.48 -20.79
C GLU A 545 -24.46 -15.82 -19.52
N THR A 546 -23.77 -15.99 -18.38
CA THR A 546 -24.37 -16.45 -17.11
C THR A 546 -24.56 -15.32 -16.09
N VAL A 547 -24.10 -14.11 -16.36
CA VAL A 547 -24.11 -13.01 -15.40
C VAL A 547 -25.32 -12.11 -15.57
N ALA A 548 -25.95 -11.74 -14.43
CA ALA A 548 -27.17 -10.94 -14.39
C ALA A 548 -26.98 -9.41 -14.50
N SER A 549 -25.75 -8.91 -14.37
CA SER A 549 -25.43 -7.47 -14.43
C SER A 549 -24.75 -7.12 -15.75
N GLU A 550 -25.24 -6.06 -16.40
CA GLU A 550 -24.66 -5.53 -17.64
C GLU A 550 -23.21 -5.11 -17.46
N GLN A 551 -22.86 -4.45 -16.34
CA GLN A 551 -21.48 -4.03 -16.07
C GLN A 551 -20.53 -5.23 -16.00
N LEU A 552 -20.98 -6.32 -15.36
CA LEU A 552 -20.19 -7.54 -15.28
C LEU A 552 -20.15 -8.30 -16.61
N HIS A 553 -21.21 -8.25 -17.41
CA HIS A 553 -21.22 -8.78 -18.78
C HIS A 553 -20.16 -8.07 -19.63
N PHE A 554 -20.13 -6.73 -19.65
CA PHE A 554 -19.10 -5.97 -20.37
C PHE A 554 -17.69 -6.19 -19.82
N TRP A 555 -17.53 -6.35 -18.51
CA TRP A 555 -16.26 -6.72 -17.90
C TRP A 555 -15.75 -8.08 -18.42
N LEU A 556 -16.61 -9.10 -18.43
CA LEU A 556 -16.26 -10.45 -18.92
C LEU A 556 -16.06 -10.48 -20.44
N SER A 557 -16.85 -9.71 -21.20
CA SER A 557 -16.66 -9.53 -22.65
C SER A 557 -15.31 -8.87 -22.95
N GLY A 558 -14.93 -7.83 -22.20
CA GLY A 558 -13.63 -7.20 -22.30
C GLY A 558 -12.49 -8.19 -22.00
N LEU A 559 -12.63 -9.00 -20.95
CA LEU A 559 -11.67 -10.04 -20.59
C LEU A 559 -11.55 -11.13 -21.67
N GLU A 560 -12.66 -11.62 -22.22
CA GLU A 560 -12.67 -12.59 -23.32
C GLU A 560 -11.94 -12.04 -24.55
N LEU A 561 -12.26 -10.82 -24.99
CA LEU A 561 -11.64 -10.20 -26.15
C LEU A 561 -10.13 -9.98 -25.94
N LEU A 562 -9.75 -9.53 -24.74
CA LEU A 562 -8.36 -9.34 -24.34
C LEU A 562 -7.57 -10.64 -24.39
N THR A 563 -8.08 -11.70 -23.76
CA THR A 563 -7.38 -13.00 -23.74
C THR A 563 -7.43 -13.68 -25.10
N ASN A 564 -8.48 -13.46 -25.90
CA ASN A 564 -8.53 -13.97 -27.27
C ASN A 564 -7.46 -13.30 -28.16
N ALA A 565 -7.24 -11.99 -28.01
CA ALA A 565 -6.19 -11.27 -28.71
C ALA A 565 -4.78 -11.82 -28.41
N GLU A 566 -4.48 -12.06 -27.13
CA GLU A 566 -3.20 -12.66 -26.72
C GLU A 566 -3.08 -14.14 -27.10
N CYS A 567 -4.18 -14.90 -27.04
CA CYS A 567 -4.20 -16.30 -27.49
C CYS A 567 -3.78 -16.42 -28.97
N TYR A 568 -4.31 -15.54 -29.83
CA TYR A 568 -3.98 -15.55 -31.26
C TYR A 568 -2.52 -15.16 -31.56
N LEU A 569 -1.93 -14.29 -30.73
CA LEU A 569 -0.49 -13.98 -30.79
C LEU A 569 0.36 -15.20 -30.35
N THR A 570 -0.14 -15.99 -29.41
CA THR A 570 0.58 -17.15 -28.87
C THR A 570 0.57 -18.39 -29.78
N ASP A 571 -0.28 -18.46 -30.80
CA ASP A 571 -0.35 -19.64 -31.68
C ASP A 571 0.97 -19.83 -32.47
N ASP A 572 1.50 -21.05 -32.52
CA ASP A 572 2.83 -21.33 -33.08
C ASP A 572 2.93 -21.06 -34.59
N ILE A 573 3.88 -20.19 -34.97
CA ILE A 573 4.22 -19.88 -36.37
C ILE A 573 4.97 -21.04 -37.06
N ASN A 574 5.62 -21.91 -36.29
CA ASN A 574 6.49 -22.97 -36.81
C ASN A 574 5.76 -24.11 -37.53
N LYS A 575 4.42 -24.13 -37.53
CA LYS A 575 3.61 -25.09 -38.30
C LYS A 575 3.42 -24.68 -39.77
N THR A 576 3.82 -23.47 -40.16
CA THR A 576 3.69 -22.95 -41.54
C THR A 576 5.05 -22.65 -42.19
N LYS A 577 5.13 -22.79 -43.53
CA LYS A 577 6.36 -22.61 -44.32
C LYS A 577 6.94 -21.19 -44.14
N TYR A 578 8.27 -21.06 -44.22
CA TYR A 578 9.04 -19.84 -43.94
C TYR A 578 8.55 -18.55 -44.65
N ILE A 579 7.96 -18.66 -45.84
CA ILE A 579 7.44 -17.52 -46.62
C ILE A 579 6.04 -17.08 -46.14
N ASP A 580 5.23 -17.99 -45.59
CA ASP A 580 3.91 -17.70 -45.00
C ASP A 580 4.03 -16.99 -43.64
N ASN A 581 5.16 -17.14 -42.95
CA ASN A 581 5.37 -16.66 -41.58
C ASN A 581 5.37 -15.12 -41.45
N LYS A 582 5.84 -14.38 -42.47
CA LYS A 582 5.86 -12.89 -42.48
C LYS A 582 4.52 -12.26 -42.88
N ILE A 583 3.63 -13.02 -43.52
CA ILE A 583 2.26 -12.60 -43.85
C ILE A 583 1.37 -12.88 -42.64
N ASN A 584 1.54 -14.04 -42.02
CA ASN A 584 0.84 -14.49 -40.81
C ASN A 584 1.04 -13.51 -39.63
N ILE A 585 2.26 -12.97 -39.41
CA ILE A 585 2.48 -12.04 -38.28
C ILE A 585 1.72 -10.71 -38.40
N ILE A 586 1.54 -10.19 -39.62
CA ILE A 586 0.79 -8.94 -39.86
C ILE A 586 -0.69 -9.18 -39.60
N GLU A 587 -1.22 -10.31 -40.08
CA GLU A 587 -2.61 -10.71 -39.83
C GLU A 587 -2.86 -10.88 -38.33
N LYS A 588 -1.96 -11.56 -37.61
CA LYS A 588 -1.99 -11.68 -36.15
C LYS A 588 -2.02 -10.34 -35.45
N LEU A 589 -1.10 -9.43 -35.78
CA LEU A 589 -1.06 -8.11 -35.17
C LEU A 589 -2.36 -7.33 -35.44
N ASN A 590 -2.86 -7.32 -36.67
CA ASN A 590 -4.11 -6.62 -37.01
C ASN A 590 -5.32 -7.20 -36.26
N TYR A 591 -5.44 -8.53 -36.22
CA TYR A 591 -6.53 -9.21 -35.49
C TYR A 591 -6.49 -8.87 -34.00
N SER A 592 -5.30 -8.95 -33.39
CA SER A 592 -5.13 -8.63 -31.97
C SER A 592 -5.39 -7.15 -31.69
N ILE A 593 -4.90 -6.21 -32.50
CA ILE A 593 -5.17 -4.76 -32.37
C ILE A 593 -6.68 -4.48 -32.42
N SER A 594 -7.40 -5.13 -33.34
CA SER A 594 -8.87 -5.00 -33.44
C SER A 594 -9.56 -5.50 -32.17
N ASN A 595 -9.19 -6.68 -31.67
CA ASN A 595 -9.77 -7.23 -30.44
C ASN A 595 -9.41 -6.40 -29.19
N TYR A 596 -8.20 -5.86 -29.11
CA TYR A 596 -7.79 -4.93 -28.05
C TYR A 596 -8.64 -3.66 -28.05
N SER A 597 -8.92 -3.11 -29.24
CA SER A 597 -9.76 -1.92 -29.40
C SER A 597 -11.21 -2.20 -28.96
N SER A 598 -11.75 -3.36 -29.34
CA SER A 598 -13.07 -3.82 -28.89
C SER A 598 -13.11 -4.08 -27.37
N ALA A 599 -12.06 -4.70 -26.81
CA ALA A 599 -11.95 -4.93 -25.37
C ALA A 599 -11.94 -3.61 -24.59
N LEU A 600 -11.22 -2.60 -25.09
CA LEU A 600 -11.20 -1.25 -24.49
C LEU A 600 -12.58 -0.60 -24.51
N ALA A 601 -13.36 -0.76 -25.58
CA ALA A 601 -14.74 -0.29 -25.63
C ALA A 601 -15.61 -0.98 -24.58
N SER A 602 -15.50 -2.30 -24.44
CA SER A 602 -16.20 -3.07 -23.40
C SER A 602 -15.81 -2.64 -21.98
N PHE A 603 -14.52 -2.42 -21.68
CA PHE A 603 -14.10 -1.94 -20.37
C PHE A 603 -14.58 -0.53 -20.05
N LYS A 604 -14.61 0.37 -21.05
CA LYS A 604 -15.21 1.70 -20.89
C LYS A 604 -16.71 1.62 -20.62
N ALA A 605 -17.43 0.71 -21.29
CA ALA A 605 -18.85 0.46 -21.04
C ALA A 605 -19.11 -0.16 -19.65
N ALA A 606 -18.19 -0.97 -19.13
CA ALA A 606 -18.26 -1.54 -17.78
C ALA A 606 -17.91 -0.51 -16.67
N SER A 607 -17.26 0.60 -17.02
CA SER A 607 -16.82 1.63 -16.06
C SER A 607 -17.99 2.50 -15.60
N THR A 608 -18.04 2.80 -14.31
CA THR A 608 -19.06 3.69 -13.72
C THR A 608 -18.40 4.77 -12.87
N PRO A 609 -19.09 5.88 -12.57
CA PRO A 609 -18.54 6.90 -11.66
C PRO A 609 -18.17 6.35 -10.27
N LEU A 610 -18.92 5.36 -9.78
CA LEU A 610 -18.66 4.69 -8.50
C LEU A 610 -17.46 3.72 -8.59
N LYS A 611 -17.32 3.02 -9.71
CA LYS A 611 -16.24 2.07 -9.96
C LYS A 611 -15.54 2.43 -11.27
N ASN A 612 -14.52 3.27 -11.16
CA ASN A 612 -13.73 3.69 -12.30
C ASN A 612 -12.69 2.61 -12.67
N LEU A 613 -12.76 2.13 -13.90
CA LEU A 613 -11.85 1.14 -14.49
C LEU A 613 -10.66 1.80 -15.23
N GLN A 614 -10.21 2.96 -14.76
CA GLN A 614 -9.16 3.75 -15.42
C GLN A 614 -7.87 2.96 -15.66
N PHE A 615 -7.32 2.33 -14.61
CA PHE A 615 -6.09 1.54 -14.73
C PHE A 615 -6.21 0.44 -15.78
N THR A 616 -7.33 -0.30 -15.78
CA THR A 616 -7.55 -1.40 -16.73
C THR A 616 -7.67 -0.88 -18.17
N CYS A 617 -8.35 0.25 -18.37
CA CYS A 617 -8.45 0.89 -19.69
C CYS A 617 -7.09 1.37 -20.19
N ASP A 618 -6.31 2.06 -19.35
CA ASP A 618 -5.00 2.60 -19.72
C ASP A 618 -4.00 1.47 -19.99
N TYR A 619 -4.02 0.40 -19.18
CA TYR A 619 -3.17 -0.78 -19.37
C TYR A 619 -3.46 -1.50 -20.69
N VAL A 620 -4.75 -1.70 -21.04
CA VAL A 620 -5.17 -2.34 -22.30
C VAL A 620 -4.85 -1.45 -23.50
N ASN A 621 -5.06 -0.13 -23.37
CA ASN A 621 -4.73 0.83 -24.42
C ASN A 621 -3.24 0.84 -24.73
N LEU A 622 -2.37 0.83 -23.70
CA LEU A 622 -0.92 0.81 -23.91
C LEU A 622 -0.41 -0.46 -24.58
N ARG A 623 -1.01 -1.61 -24.26
CA ARG A 623 -0.71 -2.85 -24.98
C ARG A 623 -1.14 -2.76 -26.45
N CYS A 624 -2.29 -2.14 -26.73
CA CYS A 624 -2.74 -1.89 -28.11
C CYS A 624 -1.77 -0.96 -28.87
N GLU A 625 -1.38 0.18 -28.28
CA GLU A 625 -0.41 1.13 -28.85
C GLU A 625 0.95 0.46 -29.12
N PHE A 626 1.40 -0.41 -28.22
CA PHE A 626 2.61 -1.19 -28.41
C PHE A 626 2.50 -2.14 -29.61
N LEU A 627 1.40 -2.89 -29.75
CA LEU A 627 1.18 -3.78 -30.90
C LEU A 627 1.08 -2.99 -32.23
N GLN A 628 0.46 -1.81 -32.22
CA GLN A 628 0.43 -0.91 -33.37
C GLN A 628 1.84 -0.42 -33.75
N SER A 629 2.68 -0.12 -32.76
CA SER A 629 4.08 0.28 -32.98
C SER A 629 4.90 -0.86 -33.58
N LEU A 630 4.68 -2.11 -33.15
CA LEU A 630 5.29 -3.30 -33.76
C LEU A 630 4.85 -3.50 -35.22
N LEU A 631 3.56 -3.34 -35.51
CA LEU A 631 3.03 -3.43 -36.87
C LEU A 631 3.65 -2.35 -37.77
N GLN A 632 3.73 -1.11 -37.27
CA GLN A 632 4.37 -0.01 -37.97
C GLN A 632 5.86 -0.27 -38.22
N LEU A 633 6.57 -0.88 -37.27
CA LEU A 633 7.98 -1.27 -37.44
C LEU A 633 8.15 -2.32 -38.54
N ILE A 634 7.31 -3.37 -38.58
CA ILE A 634 7.36 -4.37 -39.66
C ILE A 634 7.13 -3.71 -41.02
N ASN A 635 6.14 -2.83 -41.13
CA ASN A 635 5.83 -2.13 -42.37
C ASN A 635 7.00 -1.23 -42.81
N SER A 636 7.66 -0.57 -41.85
CA SER A 636 8.85 0.26 -42.08
C SER A 636 10.03 -0.59 -42.58
N CYS A 637 10.24 -1.76 -41.97
CA CYS A 637 11.25 -2.73 -42.39
C CYS A 637 11.02 -3.25 -43.83
N LYS A 638 9.76 -3.53 -44.19
CA LYS A 638 9.39 -3.99 -45.54
C LYS A 638 9.57 -2.90 -46.61
N SER A 639 9.53 -1.62 -46.21
CA SER A 639 9.70 -0.49 -47.13
C SER A 639 11.07 -0.47 -47.82
N LEU A 640 12.10 -1.13 -47.26
CA LEU A 640 13.41 -1.23 -47.90
C LEU A 640 13.33 -1.98 -49.24
N CYS A 641 12.52 -3.03 -49.31
CA CYS A 641 12.34 -3.82 -50.53
C CYS A 641 11.31 -3.20 -51.47
N THR A 642 10.27 -2.56 -50.93
CA THR A 642 9.12 -2.10 -51.74
C THR A 642 9.21 -0.66 -52.22
N SER A 643 10.07 0.17 -51.61
CA SER A 643 10.30 1.56 -52.02
C SER A 643 11.80 1.88 -51.99
N PRO A 644 12.57 1.52 -53.04
CA PRO A 644 13.99 1.82 -53.10
C PRO A 644 14.26 3.34 -53.10
N PRO A 645 15.50 3.78 -52.80
CA PRO A 645 15.83 5.19 -52.75
C PRO A 645 15.48 5.92 -54.05
N PRO A 646 14.89 7.12 -54.01
CA PRO A 646 14.61 7.89 -55.22
C PRO A 646 15.92 8.29 -55.90
N ALA A 647 15.91 8.49 -57.22
CA ALA A 647 17.11 8.89 -57.99
C ALA A 647 17.77 10.18 -57.47
N ILE A 648 17.00 11.05 -56.80
CA ILE A 648 17.45 12.29 -56.17
C ILE A 648 17.99 12.10 -54.73
N ALA A 649 18.07 10.88 -54.18
CA ALA A 649 18.45 10.65 -52.79
C ALA A 649 19.78 11.33 -52.40
N MET A 650 20.75 11.35 -53.32
CA MET A 650 22.04 12.00 -53.08
C MET A 650 21.95 13.54 -53.00
N SER A 651 21.06 14.17 -53.79
CA SER A 651 20.84 15.61 -53.70
C SER A 651 20.07 15.98 -52.43
N ILE A 652 19.18 15.11 -51.97
CA ILE A 652 18.49 15.27 -50.68
C ILE A 652 19.53 15.21 -49.54
N VAL A 653 20.42 14.21 -49.52
CA VAL A 653 21.51 14.11 -48.52
C VAL A 653 22.34 15.39 -48.46
N LEU A 654 22.76 15.93 -49.62
CA LEU A 654 23.53 17.16 -49.70
C LEU A 654 22.76 18.38 -49.15
N SER A 655 21.44 18.42 -49.35
CA SER A 655 20.58 19.52 -48.87
C SER A 655 20.29 19.45 -47.37
N THR A 656 20.09 18.24 -46.83
CA THR A 656 19.69 18.02 -45.43
C THR A 656 20.87 17.78 -44.50
N LYS A 657 22.07 17.54 -45.05
CA LYS A 657 23.28 17.12 -44.32
C LYS A 657 23.06 15.85 -43.47
N ASP A 658 22.21 14.95 -43.96
CA ASP A 658 21.84 13.72 -43.27
C ASP A 658 22.12 12.51 -44.17
N ASP A 659 23.28 11.88 -43.95
CA ASP A 659 23.81 10.78 -44.78
C ASP A 659 22.88 9.56 -44.85
N TYR A 660 21.98 9.38 -43.86
CA TYR A 660 21.04 8.27 -43.83
C TYR A 660 19.90 8.42 -44.84
N GLN A 661 19.70 9.59 -45.44
CA GLN A 661 18.65 9.80 -46.45
C GLN A 661 18.98 9.12 -47.79
N LYS A 662 20.22 8.64 -47.97
CA LYS A 662 20.62 7.80 -49.11
C LYS A 662 19.82 6.50 -49.21
N TYR A 663 19.27 6.01 -48.09
CA TYR A 663 18.43 4.82 -48.02
C TYR A 663 16.94 5.10 -48.29
N GLY A 664 16.57 6.35 -48.58
CA GLY A 664 15.22 6.73 -48.99
C GLY A 664 14.19 6.77 -47.86
N ARG A 665 12.96 6.36 -48.16
CA ARG A 665 11.78 6.51 -47.28
C ARG A 665 11.88 5.72 -45.96
N VAL A 666 12.62 4.61 -45.98
CA VAL A 666 12.82 3.71 -44.83
C VAL A 666 13.39 4.47 -43.63
N THR A 667 14.35 5.37 -43.86
CA THR A 667 15.00 6.15 -42.81
C THR A 667 13.99 6.98 -42.01
N TYR A 668 13.09 7.68 -42.71
CA TYR A 668 12.04 8.47 -42.06
C TYR A 668 11.07 7.59 -41.26
N GLN A 669 10.68 6.46 -41.83
CA GLN A 669 9.74 5.55 -41.18
C GLN A 669 10.33 4.89 -39.92
N LEU A 670 11.58 4.46 -39.96
CA LEU A 670 12.27 3.90 -38.79
C LEU A 670 12.48 4.95 -37.70
N ARG A 671 12.81 6.20 -38.07
CA ARG A 671 12.87 7.32 -37.10
C ARG A 671 11.52 7.66 -36.49
N LYS A 672 10.42 7.51 -37.24
CA LYS A 672 9.08 7.61 -36.68
C LYS A 672 8.81 6.48 -35.68
N SER A 673 9.16 5.23 -36.01
CA SER A 673 9.02 4.11 -35.08
C SER A 673 9.78 4.32 -33.77
N ILE A 674 10.95 4.98 -33.80
CA ILE A 674 11.70 5.38 -32.59
C ILE A 674 10.84 6.31 -31.71
N GLN A 675 10.19 7.31 -32.29
CA GLN A 675 9.31 8.23 -31.56
C GLN A 675 8.08 7.50 -31.01
N ASP A 676 7.49 6.58 -31.77
CA ASP A 676 6.32 5.79 -31.35
C ASP A 676 6.65 4.92 -30.13
N PHE A 677 7.77 4.18 -30.15
CA PHE A 677 8.20 3.36 -28.99
C PHE A 677 8.62 4.20 -27.79
N ASN A 678 9.30 5.33 -27.99
CA ASN A 678 9.62 6.25 -26.90
C ASN A 678 8.35 6.82 -26.25
N THR A 679 7.36 7.18 -27.05
CA THR A 679 6.06 7.65 -26.54
C THR A 679 5.35 6.56 -25.74
N CYS A 680 5.35 5.33 -26.26
CA CYS A 680 4.78 4.17 -25.56
C CYS A 680 5.48 3.92 -24.22
N ALA A 681 6.83 3.93 -24.19
CA ALA A 681 7.61 3.78 -22.95
C ALA A 681 7.33 4.89 -21.93
N MET A 682 7.22 6.15 -22.38
CA MET A 682 6.84 7.27 -21.52
C MET A 682 5.43 7.14 -20.97
N ASN A 683 4.50 6.56 -21.72
CA ASN A 683 3.14 6.33 -21.24
C ASN A 683 3.07 5.16 -20.24
N TYR A 684 3.88 4.11 -20.38
CA TYR A 684 4.05 3.10 -19.31
C TYR A 684 4.62 3.73 -18.03
N GLN A 685 5.60 4.64 -18.14
CA GLN A 685 6.10 5.39 -16.99
C GLN A 685 5.00 6.25 -16.32
N LYS A 686 4.14 6.88 -17.12
CA LYS A 686 2.98 7.63 -16.58
C LYS A 686 2.02 6.70 -15.85
N LEU A 687 1.71 5.54 -16.43
CA LEU A 687 0.84 4.53 -15.80
C LEU A 687 1.43 4.06 -14.47
N TYR A 688 2.74 3.80 -14.43
CA TYR A 688 3.49 3.49 -13.21
C TYR A 688 3.25 4.58 -12.16
N GLN A 689 3.55 5.84 -12.49
CA GLN A 689 3.41 6.98 -11.56
C GLN A 689 1.98 7.26 -11.13
N SER A 690 0.96 6.92 -11.92
CA SER A 690 -0.45 7.07 -11.54
C SER A 690 -0.98 5.91 -10.70
N SER A 691 -0.25 4.80 -10.58
CA SER A 691 -0.69 3.56 -9.95
C SER A 691 -0.23 3.41 -8.48
N PHE A 692 -0.43 4.45 -7.66
CA PHE A 692 0.00 4.47 -6.26
C PHE A 692 -0.45 3.28 -5.43
N ASP A 693 -1.64 2.75 -5.69
CA ASP A 693 -2.24 1.64 -4.94
C ASP A 693 -1.89 0.24 -5.50
N ALA A 694 -1.12 0.14 -6.59
CA ALA A 694 -0.75 -1.13 -7.20
C ALA A 694 0.23 -1.96 -6.34
N ASP A 695 0.10 -3.28 -6.32
CA ASP A 695 1.08 -4.13 -5.63
C ASP A 695 2.44 -4.14 -6.35
N GLN A 696 3.51 -4.50 -5.65
CA GLN A 696 4.87 -4.47 -6.19
C GLN A 696 5.02 -5.28 -7.50
N GLY A 697 4.42 -6.48 -7.56
CA GLY A 697 4.45 -7.29 -8.77
C GLY A 697 3.74 -6.67 -9.99
N THR A 698 2.75 -5.79 -9.76
CA THR A 698 2.13 -5.00 -10.84
C THR A 698 3.08 -3.90 -11.33
N LEU A 699 3.75 -3.20 -10.42
CA LEU A 699 4.72 -2.16 -10.76
C LEU A 699 5.92 -2.74 -11.53
N ASP A 700 6.40 -3.90 -11.11
CA ASP A 700 7.47 -4.62 -11.79
C ASP A 700 7.06 -5.10 -13.18
N ASN A 701 5.80 -5.55 -13.36
CA ASN A 701 5.24 -5.87 -14.66
C ASN A 701 5.24 -4.64 -15.61
N ILE A 702 4.76 -3.49 -15.15
CA ILE A 702 4.74 -2.25 -15.94
C ILE A 702 6.18 -1.84 -16.33
N ARG A 703 7.13 -1.93 -15.39
CA ARG A 703 8.55 -1.66 -15.64
C ARG A 703 9.12 -2.60 -16.70
N ALA A 704 8.82 -3.90 -16.62
CA ALA A 704 9.27 -4.87 -17.63
C ALA A 704 8.71 -4.57 -19.03
N LEU A 705 7.44 -4.18 -19.14
CA LEU A 705 6.82 -3.80 -20.42
C LEU A 705 7.43 -2.51 -20.99
N GLN A 706 7.73 -1.54 -20.14
CA GLN A 706 8.46 -0.32 -20.51
C GLN A 706 9.87 -0.66 -21.04
N GLU A 707 10.61 -1.54 -20.37
CA GLU A 707 11.94 -1.96 -20.82
C GLU A 707 11.91 -2.66 -22.19
N ILE A 708 10.89 -3.49 -22.47
CA ILE A 708 10.73 -4.08 -23.80
C ILE A 708 10.59 -2.99 -24.88
N CYS A 709 9.83 -1.93 -24.61
CA CYS A 709 9.70 -0.79 -25.55
C CYS A 709 11.05 -0.11 -25.79
N LEU A 710 11.82 0.14 -24.72
CA LEU A 710 13.13 0.78 -24.79
C LEU A 710 14.17 -0.08 -25.52
N LEU A 711 14.13 -1.41 -25.34
CA LEU A 711 15.02 -2.34 -26.02
C LEU A 711 14.79 -2.36 -27.54
N ILE A 712 13.53 -2.36 -27.96
CA ILE A 712 13.19 -2.27 -29.40
C ILE A 712 13.58 -0.90 -29.94
N ASN A 713 13.27 0.18 -29.20
CA ASN A 713 13.67 1.53 -29.59
C ASN A 713 15.20 1.61 -29.83
N ASN A 714 15.99 1.15 -28.85
CA ASN A 714 17.45 1.09 -28.97
C ASN A 714 17.92 0.22 -30.14
N SER A 715 17.24 -0.90 -30.42
CA SER A 715 17.57 -1.74 -31.57
C SER A 715 17.34 -1.02 -32.90
N ILE A 716 16.31 -0.19 -33.01
CA ILE A 716 16.05 0.64 -34.20
C ILE A 716 17.05 1.79 -34.30
N GLU A 717 17.40 2.43 -33.18
CA GLU A 717 18.42 3.49 -33.12
C GLU A 717 19.77 2.99 -33.67
N ARG A 718 20.18 1.77 -33.31
CA ARG A 718 21.41 1.15 -33.84
C ARG A 718 21.42 0.99 -35.35
N VAL A 719 20.27 0.95 -36.03
CA VAL A 719 20.18 0.81 -37.49
C VAL A 719 20.19 2.18 -38.19
N CYS A 720 19.56 3.19 -37.59
CA CYS A 720 19.21 4.44 -38.30
C CYS A 720 19.82 5.72 -37.72
N ILE A 721 20.61 5.62 -36.64
CA ILE A 721 21.24 6.76 -35.97
C ILE A 721 22.74 6.49 -35.81
N ASP A 722 23.54 7.54 -36.01
CA ASP A 722 24.99 7.49 -35.86
C ASP A 722 25.41 7.25 -34.40
N ILE A 723 26.48 6.48 -34.20
CA ILE A 723 27.02 6.07 -32.90
C ILE A 723 27.30 7.29 -32.01
N ASN A 724 27.74 8.39 -32.62
CA ASN A 724 28.07 9.64 -31.93
C ASN A 724 26.84 10.45 -31.46
N ASN A 725 25.68 10.27 -32.10
CA ASN A 725 24.46 11.03 -31.80
C ASN A 725 23.43 10.28 -30.95
N SER A 726 23.61 8.97 -30.71
CA SER A 726 22.69 8.22 -29.84
C SER A 726 22.92 8.57 -28.36
N THR A 727 21.86 8.64 -27.56
CA THR A 727 21.94 8.85 -26.09
C THR A 727 21.61 7.57 -25.31
N SER A 728 21.63 6.41 -25.98
CA SER A 728 21.18 5.14 -25.41
C SER A 728 22.05 4.66 -24.25
N ILE A 729 21.39 4.28 -23.15
CA ILE A 729 22.00 3.64 -21.96
C ILE A 729 22.64 2.28 -22.32
N TYR A 730 22.20 1.66 -23.41
CA TYR A 730 22.63 0.35 -23.89
C TYR A 730 23.84 0.39 -24.83
N LYS A 731 24.62 1.47 -24.79
CA LYS A 731 25.79 1.68 -25.64
C LYS A 731 26.95 0.73 -25.35
N ASN A 732 27.24 0.41 -24.08
CA ASN A 732 28.50 -0.25 -23.69
C ASN A 732 28.39 -1.51 -22.82
N ASN A 733 27.18 -1.98 -22.46
CA ASN A 733 27.02 -3.14 -21.57
C ASN A 733 26.37 -4.33 -22.27
N ASP A 734 27.17 -5.27 -22.75
CA ASP A 734 26.67 -6.55 -23.25
C ASP A 734 26.12 -7.43 -22.11
N ASN A 735 26.69 -7.33 -20.90
CA ASN A 735 26.29 -8.09 -19.71
C ASN A 735 25.24 -7.34 -18.85
N ILE A 736 24.03 -7.12 -19.37
CA ILE A 736 22.91 -6.62 -18.55
C ILE A 736 22.02 -7.79 -18.20
N ASN A 737 21.94 -8.10 -16.91
CA ASN A 737 20.95 -9.02 -16.38
C ASN A 737 19.66 -8.24 -16.07
N PHE A 738 18.58 -8.61 -16.75
CA PHE A 738 17.26 -8.06 -16.45
C PHE A 738 16.70 -8.77 -15.22
N TYR A 739 16.40 -8.01 -14.18
CA TYR A 739 15.76 -8.51 -12.97
C TYR A 739 14.61 -7.59 -12.59
N PHE A 740 13.39 -8.14 -12.60
CA PHE A 740 12.16 -7.44 -12.24
C PHE A 740 11.51 -8.01 -10.97
N GLY A 741 12.09 -9.06 -10.37
CA GLY A 741 11.54 -9.76 -9.22
C GLY A 741 11.55 -11.28 -9.38
N ASP A 742 11.28 -11.99 -8.29
CA ASP A 742 11.46 -13.44 -8.21
C ASP A 742 10.33 -14.26 -8.83
N THR A 743 9.16 -13.67 -9.06
CA THR A 743 7.99 -14.43 -9.50
C THR A 743 8.18 -14.99 -10.91
N ILE A 744 7.51 -16.11 -11.22
CA ILE A 744 7.63 -16.77 -12.53
C ILE A 744 7.24 -15.83 -13.67
N GLU A 745 6.18 -15.04 -13.49
CA GLU A 745 5.73 -14.06 -14.49
C GLU A 745 6.83 -13.03 -14.80
N MET A 746 7.54 -12.55 -13.77
CA MET A 746 8.61 -11.57 -13.93
C MET A 746 9.86 -12.20 -14.54
N ARG A 747 10.19 -13.43 -14.17
CA ARG A 747 11.29 -14.21 -14.78
C ARG A 747 11.02 -14.49 -16.27
N GLN A 748 9.77 -14.75 -16.67
CA GLN A 748 9.40 -14.89 -18.07
C GLN A 748 9.62 -13.59 -18.87
N LEU A 749 9.19 -12.45 -18.32
CA LEU A 749 9.42 -11.14 -18.96
C LEU A 749 10.91 -10.77 -19.02
N ALA A 750 11.69 -11.10 -17.98
CA ALA A 750 13.15 -10.95 -17.98
C ALA A 750 13.81 -11.80 -19.06
N LYS A 751 13.43 -13.09 -19.17
CA LYS A 751 13.89 -13.99 -20.25
C LYS A 751 13.55 -13.41 -21.63
N CYS A 752 12.36 -12.85 -21.81
CA CYS A 752 11.98 -12.15 -23.04
C CYS A 752 12.94 -10.99 -23.35
N CYS A 753 13.24 -10.12 -22.38
CA CYS A 753 14.18 -9.01 -22.56
C CYS A 753 15.59 -9.49 -22.96
N VAL A 754 16.06 -10.57 -22.35
CA VAL A 754 17.35 -11.20 -22.71
C VAL A 754 17.35 -11.67 -24.16
N GLU A 755 16.31 -12.40 -24.60
CA GLU A 755 16.22 -12.91 -25.96
C GLU A 755 16.04 -11.78 -27.00
N VAL A 756 15.24 -10.75 -26.71
CA VAL A 756 15.11 -9.57 -27.56
C VAL A 756 16.46 -8.87 -27.72
N LYS A 757 17.22 -8.71 -26.63
CA LYS A 757 18.57 -8.12 -26.68
C LYS A 757 19.55 -9.00 -27.47
N LYS A 758 19.52 -10.33 -27.33
CA LYS A 758 20.37 -11.24 -28.11
C LYS A 758 20.13 -11.10 -29.62
N LEU A 759 18.88 -10.87 -30.04
CA LEU A 759 18.50 -10.63 -31.43
C LEU A 759 18.80 -9.20 -31.91
N SER A 760 19.30 -8.31 -31.06
CA SER A 760 19.54 -6.91 -31.44
C SER A 760 20.68 -6.76 -32.45
N PRO A 761 20.60 -5.77 -33.36
CA PRO A 761 21.71 -5.45 -34.27
C PRO A 761 22.98 -5.09 -33.48
N LYS A 762 24.13 -5.56 -33.97
CA LYS A 762 25.44 -5.22 -33.38
C LYS A 762 25.82 -3.76 -33.65
N TRP A 763 26.53 -3.14 -32.70
CA TRP A 763 27.04 -1.76 -32.81
C TRP A 763 28.22 -1.65 -33.79
N GLN A 764 29.14 -2.62 -33.77
CA GLN A 764 30.29 -2.64 -34.68
C GLN A 764 29.82 -3.02 -36.09
N LEU A 765 30.04 -2.12 -37.04
CA LEU A 765 29.97 -2.40 -38.47
C LEU A 765 31.34 -2.95 -38.89
N ASN A 766 31.35 -4.04 -39.65
CA ASN A 766 32.55 -4.42 -40.39
C ASN A 766 32.80 -3.36 -41.49
N ASP A 767 34.05 -3.15 -41.92
CA ASP A 767 34.42 -2.10 -42.91
C ASP A 767 33.64 -2.16 -44.24
N ASN A 768 32.93 -3.25 -44.53
CA ASN A 768 32.11 -3.46 -45.72
C ASN A 768 30.58 -3.47 -45.49
N GLU A 769 30.08 -3.24 -44.27
CA GLU A 769 28.65 -3.29 -43.98
C GLU A 769 27.96 -1.91 -43.99
N GLU A 770 26.87 -1.80 -44.75
CA GLU A 770 25.99 -0.63 -44.74
C GLU A 770 25.23 -0.48 -43.41
N THR A 771 24.98 0.77 -42.99
CA THR A 771 24.28 1.07 -41.72
C THR A 771 22.84 0.54 -41.71
N ILE A 772 22.12 0.68 -42.82
CA ILE A 772 20.80 0.09 -43.05
C ILE A 772 20.96 -1.02 -44.09
N SER A 773 21.01 -2.27 -43.62
CA SER A 773 21.18 -3.45 -44.47
C SER A 773 20.06 -4.46 -44.25
N HIS A 774 19.89 -5.39 -45.20
CA HIS A 774 18.91 -6.46 -45.09
C HIS A 774 19.13 -7.33 -43.84
N SER A 775 20.38 -7.61 -43.46
CA SER A 775 20.69 -8.42 -42.26
C SER A 775 20.24 -7.72 -40.97
N ARG A 776 20.50 -6.41 -40.85
CA ARG A 776 20.12 -5.61 -39.68
C ARG A 776 18.61 -5.43 -39.58
N ILE A 777 17.92 -5.25 -40.71
CA ILE A 777 16.45 -5.20 -40.75
C ILE A 777 15.85 -6.57 -40.40
N GLU A 778 16.45 -7.67 -40.85
CA GLU A 778 15.97 -9.02 -40.48
C GLU A 778 16.09 -9.29 -38.98
N SER A 779 17.12 -8.74 -38.31
CA SER A 779 17.23 -8.76 -36.85
C SER A 779 16.04 -8.05 -36.18
N LEU A 780 15.62 -6.88 -36.68
CA LEU A 780 14.43 -6.17 -36.16
C LEU A 780 13.16 -6.97 -36.38
N ILE A 781 12.98 -7.55 -37.58
CA ILE A 781 11.82 -8.42 -37.88
C ILE A 781 11.81 -9.64 -36.94
N SER A 782 12.98 -10.23 -36.69
CA SER A 782 13.13 -11.38 -35.79
C SER A 782 12.73 -11.03 -34.34
N GLN A 783 13.07 -9.83 -33.87
CA GLN A 783 12.61 -9.33 -32.57
C GLN A 783 11.09 -9.20 -32.52
N VAL A 784 10.45 -8.64 -33.56
CA VAL A 784 8.99 -8.55 -33.61
C VAL A 784 8.33 -9.93 -33.65
N VAL A 785 8.88 -10.86 -34.43
CA VAL A 785 8.39 -12.25 -34.51
C VAL A 785 8.55 -12.96 -33.16
N LEU A 786 9.63 -12.72 -32.40
CA LEU A 786 9.79 -13.28 -31.05
C LEU A 786 8.67 -12.79 -30.12
N ILE A 787 8.36 -11.49 -30.15
CA ILE A 787 7.38 -10.86 -29.25
C ILE A 787 5.94 -11.20 -29.64
N ALA A 788 5.64 -11.29 -30.93
CA ALA A 788 4.28 -11.47 -31.47
C ALA A 788 4.02 -12.88 -32.05
N GLY A 789 4.95 -13.83 -31.88
CA GLY A 789 4.95 -15.12 -32.59
C GLY A 789 5.05 -16.36 -31.73
N GLY A 790 4.47 -16.35 -30.53
CA GLY A 790 4.19 -17.60 -29.80
C GLY A 790 4.97 -17.82 -28.51
N LYS A 791 6.22 -17.34 -28.43
CA LYS A 791 7.13 -17.75 -27.35
C LYS A 791 6.99 -16.93 -26.07
N VAL A 792 6.50 -15.70 -26.18
CA VAL A 792 6.35 -14.79 -25.03
C VAL A 792 4.91 -14.82 -24.55
N ARG A 793 4.73 -15.13 -23.26
CA ARG A 793 3.43 -15.04 -22.60
C ARG A 793 3.29 -13.65 -21.98
N PHE A 794 2.12 -13.04 -22.11
CA PHE A 794 1.83 -11.74 -21.52
C PHE A 794 1.07 -11.90 -20.20
N PRO A 795 1.75 -11.91 -19.04
CA PRO A 795 1.07 -12.04 -17.76
C PRO A 795 0.25 -10.79 -17.43
N ILE A 796 -1.01 -10.97 -17.02
CA ILE A 796 -1.86 -9.87 -16.56
C ILE A 796 -1.71 -9.69 -15.04
N PRO A 797 -1.30 -8.50 -14.56
CA PRO A 797 -0.95 -8.30 -13.15
C PRO A 797 -2.17 -8.30 -12.22
N ARG A 798 -1.93 -8.47 -10.91
CA ARG A 798 -2.99 -8.60 -9.90
C ARG A 798 -3.90 -7.38 -9.83
N TYR A 799 -3.31 -6.18 -9.84
CA TYR A 799 -4.03 -4.91 -9.71
C TYR A 799 -5.07 -4.70 -10.81
N PHE A 800 -4.86 -5.32 -11.98
CA PHE A 800 -5.84 -5.34 -13.07
C PHE A 800 -7.21 -5.90 -12.63
N PHE A 801 -7.21 -6.92 -11.77
CA PHE A 801 -8.44 -7.62 -11.35
C PHE A 801 -8.95 -7.20 -9.97
N GLN A 802 -8.07 -6.80 -9.08
CA GLN A 802 -8.43 -6.45 -7.70
C GLN A 802 -7.46 -5.44 -7.11
N SER A 803 -8.01 -4.37 -6.52
CA SER A 803 -7.26 -3.46 -5.67
C SER A 803 -7.30 -3.94 -4.22
N LEU A 804 -6.16 -3.90 -3.52
CA LEU A 804 -6.05 -4.24 -2.08
C LEU A 804 -5.83 -3.03 -1.18
N GLN A 805 -5.37 -1.94 -1.76
CA GLN A 805 -5.17 -0.66 -1.11
C GLN A 805 -5.95 0.38 -1.90
N THR A 806 -6.63 1.30 -1.23
CA THR A 806 -7.31 2.40 -1.90
C THR A 806 -6.98 3.71 -1.19
N THR A 807 -6.44 4.65 -1.95
CA THR A 807 -6.02 5.96 -1.47
C THR A 807 -6.64 7.03 -2.35
N ILE A 808 -7.53 7.84 -1.79
CA ILE A 808 -8.26 8.87 -2.52
C ILE A 808 -7.92 10.22 -1.91
N VAL A 809 -7.42 11.14 -2.73
CA VAL A 809 -7.26 12.55 -2.37
C VAL A 809 -8.50 13.30 -2.85
N LYS A 810 -9.22 13.95 -1.92
CA LYS A 810 -10.30 14.88 -2.27
C LYS A 810 -9.80 16.30 -2.08
N LEU A 811 -9.80 17.10 -3.15
CA LEU A 811 -9.41 18.50 -3.12
C LEU A 811 -10.64 19.42 -3.09
N SER A 812 -10.51 20.53 -2.38
CA SER A 812 -11.38 21.68 -2.41
C SER A 812 -10.53 22.91 -2.73
N VAL A 813 -10.86 23.61 -3.81
CA VAL A 813 -10.19 24.84 -4.22
C VAL A 813 -11.12 26.02 -3.94
N SER A 814 -10.59 27.04 -3.29
CA SER A 814 -11.29 28.29 -3.00
C SER A 814 -10.49 29.49 -3.54
N PRO A 815 -11.15 30.54 -4.07
CA PRO A 815 -12.59 30.79 -4.08
C PRO A 815 -13.37 29.89 -5.05
N GLN A 816 -14.63 29.59 -4.70
CA GLN A 816 -15.58 28.93 -5.58
C GLN A 816 -16.40 29.99 -6.34
N PRO A 817 -16.76 29.75 -7.61
CA PRO A 817 -17.61 30.68 -8.35
C PRO A 817 -19.00 30.75 -7.71
N ARG A 818 -19.63 31.94 -7.73
CA ARG A 818 -20.97 32.14 -7.14
C ARG A 818 -22.04 31.28 -7.83
N VAL A 819 -21.87 31.07 -9.13
CA VAL A 819 -22.67 30.16 -9.95
C VAL A 819 -21.73 29.14 -10.59
N PRO A 820 -22.02 27.83 -10.49
CA PRO A 820 -21.17 26.81 -11.11
C PRO A 820 -21.07 27.03 -12.62
N GLY A 821 -19.83 27.09 -13.13
CA GLY A 821 -19.53 27.33 -14.54
C GLY A 821 -19.17 28.78 -14.89
N GLU A 822 -19.38 29.75 -13.99
CA GLU A 822 -18.92 31.12 -14.19
C GLU A 822 -17.45 31.31 -13.78
N PRO A 823 -16.70 32.21 -14.45
CA PRO A 823 -15.34 32.52 -14.06
C PRO A 823 -15.29 33.33 -12.76
N VAL A 824 -14.22 33.15 -11.99
CA VAL A 824 -13.90 34.03 -10.85
C VAL A 824 -13.33 35.34 -11.39
N PHE A 825 -13.94 36.46 -10.99
CA PHE A 825 -13.52 37.78 -11.44
C PHE A 825 -12.41 38.34 -10.54
N VAL A 826 -11.33 38.79 -11.16
CA VAL A 826 -10.18 39.39 -10.48
C VAL A 826 -9.96 40.81 -11.02
N PRO A 827 -9.90 41.83 -10.16
CA PRO A 827 -9.56 43.18 -10.58
C PRO A 827 -8.16 43.26 -11.21
N GLN A 828 -7.99 44.12 -12.22
CA GLN A 828 -6.69 44.34 -12.85
C GLN A 828 -5.64 44.82 -11.82
N GLY A 829 -4.43 44.28 -11.88
CA GLY A 829 -3.34 44.64 -10.95
C GLY A 829 -3.45 44.00 -9.56
N SER A 830 -4.51 43.25 -9.27
CA SER A 830 -4.63 42.45 -8.04
C SER A 830 -4.13 41.02 -8.23
N GLN A 831 -3.72 40.39 -7.13
CA GLN A 831 -3.34 38.98 -7.11
C GLN A 831 -4.54 38.10 -6.74
N LEU A 832 -4.64 36.92 -7.36
CA LEU A 832 -5.61 35.91 -6.97
C LEU A 832 -5.01 35.03 -5.86
N ALA A 833 -5.63 35.09 -4.67
CA ALA A 833 -5.35 34.15 -3.59
C ALA A 833 -6.15 32.87 -3.78
N LEU A 834 -5.46 31.74 -3.88
CA LEU A 834 -6.03 30.40 -3.95
C LEU A 834 -5.72 29.66 -2.66
N LYS A 835 -6.76 29.24 -1.95
CA LYS A 835 -6.62 28.34 -0.82
C LYS A 835 -7.09 26.96 -1.23
N ILE A 836 -6.19 25.99 -1.14
CA ILE A 836 -6.40 24.59 -1.49
C ILE A 836 -6.40 23.78 -0.22
N GLU A 837 -7.52 23.12 0.05
CA GLU A 837 -7.69 22.21 1.17
C GLU A 837 -7.89 20.80 0.62
N GLY A 838 -7.32 19.80 1.27
CA GLY A 838 -7.45 18.43 0.85
C GLY A 838 -7.57 17.45 1.99
N VAL A 839 -8.26 16.34 1.69
CA VAL A 839 -8.48 15.24 2.61
C VAL A 839 -8.00 13.95 1.96
N LEU A 840 -7.19 13.19 2.68
CA LEU A 840 -6.82 11.83 2.35
C LEU A 840 -7.87 10.86 2.89
N ARG A 841 -8.35 9.96 2.04
CA ARG A 841 -9.19 8.84 2.45
C ARG A 841 -8.48 7.55 2.11
N HIS A 842 -8.46 6.66 3.08
CA HIS A 842 -7.93 5.32 2.95
C HIS A 842 -9.09 4.32 3.01
N GLY A 843 -9.01 3.24 2.24
CA GLY A 843 -9.87 2.06 2.46
C GLY A 843 -9.54 1.35 3.77
N ASP A 844 -10.14 0.18 3.99
CA ASP A 844 -10.03 -0.57 5.25
C ASP A 844 -8.59 -0.92 5.65
N LYS A 845 -7.70 -1.01 4.66
CA LYS A 845 -6.27 -1.26 4.84
C LYS A 845 -5.44 -0.11 4.28
N GLY A 846 -5.54 1.05 4.92
CA GLY A 846 -4.61 2.15 4.65
C GLY A 846 -3.16 1.69 4.83
N SER A 847 -2.26 2.18 3.97
CA SER A 847 -0.81 1.91 4.05
C SER A 847 -0.38 0.44 3.98
N LEU A 848 -1.12 -0.42 3.26
CA LEU A 848 -0.76 -1.83 3.10
C LEU A 848 0.57 -2.03 2.37
N PHE A 849 0.74 -1.34 1.24
CA PHE A 849 1.97 -1.38 0.42
C PHE A 849 2.80 -0.12 0.59
N ARG A 850 2.14 1.05 0.54
CA ARG A 850 2.77 2.36 0.62
C ARG A 850 1.91 3.33 1.42
N SER A 851 2.55 4.21 2.17
CA SER A 851 1.89 5.27 2.94
C SER A 851 2.23 6.64 2.38
N VAL A 852 1.26 7.56 2.44
CA VAL A 852 1.43 8.96 2.07
C VAL A 852 2.30 9.67 3.13
N ALA A 853 3.40 10.28 2.71
CA ALA A 853 4.24 11.12 3.56
C ALA A 853 3.93 12.61 3.37
N ALA A 854 3.68 13.03 2.12
CA ALA A 854 3.29 14.39 1.79
C ALA A 854 2.40 14.45 0.55
N VAL A 855 1.78 15.60 0.31
CA VAL A 855 1.04 15.90 -0.91
C VAL A 855 1.68 17.11 -1.58
N SER A 856 2.12 16.92 -2.81
CA SER A 856 2.66 17.98 -3.66
C SER A 856 1.54 18.56 -4.51
N ILE A 857 1.24 19.84 -4.33
CA ILE A 857 0.26 20.56 -5.14
C ILE A 857 0.99 21.44 -6.14
N SER A 858 0.69 21.26 -7.43
CA SER A 858 1.20 22.09 -8.52
C SER A 858 0.04 22.88 -9.13
N ILE A 859 0.20 24.20 -9.23
CA ILE A 859 -0.73 25.08 -9.94
C ILE A 859 -0.13 25.48 -11.27
N THR A 860 -0.87 25.27 -12.35
CA THR A 860 -0.52 25.75 -13.68
C THR A 860 -1.56 26.77 -14.17
N THR A 861 -1.09 27.79 -14.88
CA THR A 861 -1.93 28.86 -15.42
C THR A 861 -1.77 28.92 -16.94
N SER A 862 -2.87 28.84 -17.68
CA SER A 862 -2.87 29.01 -19.13
C SER A 862 -3.87 30.08 -19.56
N PRO A 863 -3.55 30.93 -20.55
CA PRO A 863 -4.55 31.79 -21.16
C PRO A 863 -5.56 30.90 -21.88
N SER A 864 -6.85 31.13 -21.64
CA SER A 864 -7.90 30.42 -22.39
C SER A 864 -7.90 30.93 -23.83
N SER A 865 -7.58 30.05 -24.78
CA SER A 865 -7.55 30.42 -26.20
C SER A 865 -8.95 30.83 -26.67
N SER A 866 -9.08 32.06 -27.14
CA SER A 866 -10.24 32.49 -27.91
C SER A 866 -10.32 31.67 -29.20
N LYS A 867 -11.51 31.17 -29.52
CA LYS A 867 -11.82 30.50 -30.79
C LYS A 867 -11.57 31.47 -31.95
N ASN A 868 -10.51 31.22 -32.73
CA ASN A 868 -10.39 31.36 -34.19
C ASN A 868 -8.93 31.66 -34.59
N ASN A 869 -8.20 30.64 -35.04
CA ASN A 869 -7.23 30.72 -36.14
C ASN A 869 -6.69 29.31 -36.44
N SER A 870 -7.44 28.56 -37.24
CA SER A 870 -6.87 27.50 -38.07
C SER A 870 -6.08 28.16 -39.21
N HIS A 871 -4.81 27.79 -39.34
CA HIS A 871 -3.80 28.31 -40.28
C HIS A 871 -2.95 29.48 -39.78
N ASN A 872 -1.90 29.15 -39.03
CA ASN A 872 -0.53 29.37 -39.49
C ASN A 872 0.44 28.58 -38.59
N ASN A 873 1.08 27.57 -39.18
CA ASN A 873 2.30 26.99 -38.64
C ASN A 873 3.36 28.09 -38.62
N ILE A 874 3.89 28.44 -37.44
CA ILE A 874 5.28 28.86 -37.19
C ILE A 874 5.45 29.04 -35.66
N ASN A 875 6.41 28.30 -35.10
CA ASN A 875 7.03 28.40 -33.77
C ASN A 875 6.16 28.07 -32.53
N ASN A 876 6.15 26.78 -32.17
CA ASN A 876 5.86 26.27 -30.82
C ASN A 876 6.93 26.73 -29.81
N ASN A 877 6.94 28.01 -29.45
CA ASN A 877 7.32 28.37 -28.10
C ASN A 877 6.03 28.31 -27.29
N GLU A 878 5.81 27.17 -26.61
CA GLU A 878 4.81 27.08 -25.55
C GLU A 878 4.99 28.31 -24.64
N ILE A 879 3.96 29.15 -24.57
CA ILE A 879 3.92 30.24 -23.60
C ILE A 879 3.90 29.52 -22.24
N ILE A 880 5.08 29.43 -21.62
CA ILE A 880 5.30 28.80 -20.31
C ILE A 880 4.35 29.48 -19.33
N GLY A 881 3.25 28.79 -19.01
CA GLY A 881 2.40 29.16 -17.89
C GLY A 881 3.24 29.12 -16.62
N ASN A 882 3.04 30.08 -15.70
CA ASN A 882 3.70 30.01 -14.41
C ASN A 882 3.23 28.73 -13.70
N GLU A 883 4.17 27.81 -13.45
CA GLU A 883 3.96 26.64 -12.60
C GLU A 883 4.50 26.94 -11.20
N ILE A 884 3.63 26.85 -10.20
CA ILE A 884 4.02 27.01 -8.79
C ILE A 884 3.71 25.70 -8.09
N GLN A 885 4.70 25.16 -7.37
CA GLN A 885 4.56 23.89 -6.67
C GLN A 885 4.85 24.09 -5.18
N GLN A 886 4.01 23.47 -4.33
CA GLN A 886 4.22 23.41 -2.89
C GLN A 886 3.97 21.99 -2.40
N THR A 887 4.86 21.48 -1.55
CA THR A 887 4.69 20.19 -0.89
C THR A 887 4.27 20.41 0.55
N VAL A 888 3.20 19.73 0.97
CA VAL A 888 2.62 19.85 2.31
C VAL A 888 2.53 18.48 2.97
N VAL A 889 2.98 18.40 4.22
CA VAL A 889 2.81 17.21 5.05
C VAL A 889 1.39 17.24 5.63
N PRO A 890 0.55 16.23 5.34
CA PRO A 890 -0.79 16.17 5.91
C PRO A 890 -0.72 16.00 7.43
N HIS A 891 -1.51 16.78 8.15
CA HIS A 891 -1.75 16.56 9.56
C HIS A 891 -2.88 15.52 9.69
N ARG A 892 -2.52 14.31 10.11
CA ARG A 892 -3.39 13.11 10.02
C ARG A 892 -3.83 12.88 8.57
N ASP A 893 -5.09 13.15 8.27
CA ASP A 893 -5.70 12.96 6.95
C ASP A 893 -6.04 14.29 6.25
N PHE A 894 -5.62 15.44 6.77
CA PHE A 894 -5.96 16.76 6.22
C PHE A 894 -4.72 17.59 5.90
N PHE A 895 -4.77 18.35 4.81
CA PHE A 895 -3.76 19.34 4.46
C PHE A 895 -4.40 20.59 3.89
N ALA A 896 -3.70 21.72 4.02
CA ALA A 896 -4.09 22.99 3.41
C ALA A 896 -2.85 23.75 2.95
N CYS A 897 -2.97 24.51 1.88
CA CYS A 897 -1.95 25.44 1.40
C CYS A 897 -2.56 26.61 0.63
N GLU A 898 -1.77 27.65 0.46
CA GLU A 898 -2.19 28.90 -0.14
C GLU A 898 -1.21 29.31 -1.24
N PHE A 899 -1.76 29.76 -2.36
CA PHE A 899 -1.00 30.24 -3.51
C PHE A 899 -1.46 31.64 -3.88
N LEU A 900 -0.53 32.48 -4.30
CA LEU A 900 -0.81 33.83 -4.83
C LEU A 900 -0.42 33.86 -6.30
N LEU A 901 -1.40 34.10 -7.18
CA LEU A 901 -1.20 34.18 -8.62
C LEU A 901 -1.30 35.63 -9.09
N SER A 902 -0.29 36.10 -9.82
CA SER A 902 -0.35 37.37 -10.54
C SER A 902 -0.80 37.10 -11.98
N LEU A 903 -2.05 37.45 -12.30
CA LEU A 903 -2.66 37.26 -13.61
C LEU A 903 -2.74 38.62 -14.33
N GLY A 904 -2.28 38.71 -15.59
CA GLY A 904 -2.38 39.93 -16.39
C GLY A 904 -1.16 40.87 -16.39
N SER A 905 -0.04 40.51 -15.75
CA SER A 905 1.22 41.27 -15.81
C SER A 905 2.20 40.68 -16.82
N SER A 906 2.10 41.06 -18.09
CA SER A 906 3.22 40.95 -19.03
C SER A 906 4.17 42.13 -18.77
N GLY A 907 5.26 41.88 -18.05
CA GLY A 907 6.24 42.91 -17.72
C GLY A 907 7.29 42.44 -16.73
N GLY A 908 7.94 41.30 -16.99
CA GLY A 908 9.17 40.96 -16.30
C GLY A 908 10.29 41.93 -16.73
N ASN A 909 10.96 42.55 -15.75
CA ASN A 909 12.26 43.21 -15.83
C ASN A 909 12.98 43.11 -17.19
N ARG A 910 12.91 44.17 -17.99
CA ARG A 910 13.97 44.54 -18.93
C ARG A 910 14.40 45.95 -18.63
N CYS A 911 15.46 46.05 -17.83
CA CYS A 911 16.29 47.24 -17.80
C CYS A 911 16.91 47.42 -19.20
N LEU A 912 16.93 48.67 -19.67
CA LEU A 912 17.52 49.18 -20.91
C LEU A 912 16.70 49.05 -22.21
N GLY A 913 16.00 50.15 -22.52
CA GLY A 913 16.12 50.85 -23.81
C GLY A 913 15.37 50.28 -25.00
N SER A 914 14.12 50.70 -25.20
CA SER A 914 13.65 51.29 -26.47
C SER A 914 12.16 51.60 -26.36
N ILE A 915 11.81 52.85 -26.65
CA ILE A 915 10.45 53.38 -26.64
C ILE A 915 9.78 52.98 -27.95
N THR A 916 8.82 52.07 -27.91
CA THR A 916 7.73 52.02 -28.89
C THR A 916 6.42 51.75 -28.17
N ASN A 917 5.53 52.75 -28.22
CA ASN A 917 4.19 52.75 -27.64
C ASN A 917 3.30 51.65 -28.24
N THR A 918 3.10 50.56 -27.50
CA THR A 918 1.90 49.72 -27.59
C THR A 918 1.57 49.19 -26.20
N THR A 919 0.72 49.92 -25.49
CA THR A 919 0.05 49.45 -24.27
C THR A 919 -0.91 48.31 -24.64
N ILE A 920 -0.49 47.06 -24.49
CA ILE A 920 -1.38 45.91 -24.58
C ILE A 920 -2.15 45.85 -23.26
N SER A 921 -3.47 46.07 -23.33
CA SER A 921 -4.40 45.98 -22.21
C SER A 921 -4.41 44.55 -21.66
N GLY A 922 -3.93 44.36 -20.43
CA GLY A 922 -3.75 43.05 -19.79
C GLY A 922 -5.03 42.47 -19.19
N GLY A 923 -6.16 42.52 -19.90
CA GLY A 923 -7.36 41.78 -19.53
C GLY A 923 -7.49 40.49 -20.33
N GLY A 924 -7.89 39.41 -19.66
CA GLY A 924 -7.94 38.09 -20.30
C GLY A 924 -8.63 37.07 -19.42
N THR A 925 -9.10 35.99 -20.06
CA THR A 925 -9.60 34.80 -19.38
C THR A 925 -8.47 33.79 -19.26
N TYR A 926 -8.25 33.29 -18.05
CA TYR A 926 -7.22 32.33 -17.69
C TYR A 926 -7.87 31.06 -17.15
N GLN A 927 -7.27 29.92 -17.45
CA GLN A 927 -7.57 28.64 -16.83
C GLN A 927 -6.48 28.33 -15.81
N VAL A 928 -6.87 28.26 -14.54
CA VAL A 928 -6.00 27.85 -13.45
C VAL A 928 -6.28 26.39 -13.13
N THR A 929 -5.25 25.55 -13.14
CA THR A 929 -5.37 24.11 -12.86
C THR A 929 -4.54 23.76 -11.64
N ALA A 930 -5.18 23.22 -10.61
CA ALA A 930 -4.51 22.65 -9.44
C ALA A 930 -4.46 21.12 -9.56
N ASN A 931 -3.25 20.56 -9.54
CA ASN A 931 -3.04 19.11 -9.51
C ASN A 931 -2.45 18.72 -8.16
N ALA A 932 -2.99 17.68 -7.54
CA ALA A 932 -2.33 17.04 -6.40
C ALA A 932 -1.58 15.78 -6.83
N ASN A 933 -0.36 15.63 -6.33
CA ASN A 933 0.46 14.45 -6.46
C ASN A 933 0.78 13.93 -5.05
N ILE A 934 0.80 12.62 -4.87
CA ILE A 934 1.15 11.99 -3.60
C ILE A 934 2.67 11.81 -3.55
N VAL A 935 3.28 12.05 -2.40
CA VAL A 935 4.67 11.70 -2.10
C VAL A 935 4.67 10.60 -1.06
N ASP A 936 5.34 9.48 -1.33
CA ASP A 936 5.45 8.37 -0.38
C ASP A 936 6.60 8.58 0.63
N LYS A 937 6.75 7.63 1.56
CA LYS A 937 7.82 7.68 2.59
C LYS A 937 9.23 7.52 2.02
N ASP A 938 9.35 6.92 0.85
CA ASP A 938 10.63 6.74 0.16
C ASP A 938 10.99 7.97 -0.69
N GLY A 939 10.10 8.97 -0.75
CA GLY A 939 10.30 10.22 -1.48
C GLY A 939 9.85 10.19 -2.94
N ASN A 940 9.21 9.11 -3.40
CA ASN A 940 8.74 9.02 -4.79
C ASN A 940 7.47 9.85 -5.00
N VAL A 941 7.39 10.53 -6.14
CA VAL A 941 6.24 11.34 -6.54
C VAL A 941 5.30 10.54 -7.44
N TRP A 942 4.05 10.42 -7.00
CA TRP A 942 2.97 9.69 -7.65
C TRP A 942 1.93 10.65 -8.20
N LYS A 943 1.70 10.58 -9.52
CA LYS A 943 0.78 11.45 -10.28
C LYS A 943 -0.64 10.87 -10.32
N CYS A 944 -1.20 10.62 -9.13
CA CYS A 944 -2.47 9.93 -8.96
C CYS A 944 -3.58 10.78 -8.28
N GLY A 945 -3.28 12.01 -7.87
CA GLY A 945 -4.28 12.87 -7.24
C GLY A 945 -5.18 13.58 -8.27
N PRO A 946 -6.29 14.16 -7.79
CA PRO A 946 -7.26 14.81 -8.66
C PRO A 946 -6.70 16.11 -9.23
N LYS A 947 -7.29 16.50 -10.37
CA LYS A 947 -7.07 17.79 -11.02
C LYS A 947 -8.32 18.63 -10.85
N SER A 948 -8.18 19.86 -10.38
CA SER A 948 -9.25 20.83 -10.26
C SER A 948 -8.96 22.01 -11.17
N THR A 949 -9.94 22.44 -11.95
CA THR A 949 -9.78 23.56 -12.89
C THR A 949 -10.73 24.69 -12.50
N LEU A 950 -10.19 25.91 -12.49
CA LEU A 950 -10.89 27.14 -12.18
C LEU A 950 -10.72 28.12 -13.34
N GLN A 951 -11.82 28.61 -13.89
CA GLN A 951 -11.78 29.70 -14.86
C GLN A 951 -11.71 31.03 -14.11
N VAL A 952 -10.81 31.92 -14.55
CA VAL A 952 -10.57 33.23 -13.94
C VAL A 952 -10.60 34.29 -15.02
N LYS A 953 -11.33 35.39 -14.79
CA LYS A 953 -11.39 36.52 -15.73
C LYS A 953 -10.83 37.78 -15.06
N VAL A 954 -9.81 38.36 -15.68
CA VAL A 954 -9.25 39.64 -15.27
C VAL A 954 -9.97 40.76 -16.04
N HIS A 955 -10.54 41.73 -15.31
CA HIS A 955 -11.21 42.87 -15.93
C HIS A 955 -10.21 43.79 -16.65
N GLU A 956 -10.62 44.36 -17.80
CA GLU A 956 -9.95 45.54 -18.38
C GLU A 956 -10.55 46.81 -17.75
N GLU A 957 -9.70 47.77 -17.37
CA GLU A 957 -10.18 49.11 -17.04
C GLU A 957 -10.90 49.75 -18.25
N PRO A 958 -12.09 50.35 -18.09
CA PRO A 958 -12.68 51.15 -19.15
C PRO A 958 -11.75 52.34 -19.42
N THR A 959 -11.23 52.42 -20.65
CA THR A 959 -10.46 53.59 -21.10
C THR A 959 -11.24 54.86 -20.78
N LYS A 960 -10.67 55.76 -19.97
CA LYS A 960 -11.23 57.09 -19.71
C LYS A 960 -11.55 57.73 -21.06
N ARG A 961 -12.83 57.87 -21.40
CA ARG A 961 -13.26 58.72 -22.52
C ARG A 961 -12.65 60.10 -22.29
N LYS A 962 -11.74 60.51 -23.18
CA LYS A 962 -11.30 61.91 -23.25
C LYS A 962 -12.56 62.75 -23.50
N ILE A 963 -12.97 63.49 -22.48
CA ILE A 963 -13.84 64.65 -22.67
C ILE A 963 -12.91 65.72 -23.26
N THR A 964 -13.26 66.19 -24.47
CA THR A 964 -12.62 67.32 -25.15
C THR A 964 -12.70 68.58 -24.31
#